data_AF-A0A7J0DBZ2-F1
#
_entry.id   AF-A0A7J0DBZ2-F1
#
_cell.length_a   1.000
_cell.length_b   1.000
_cell.length_c   1.000
_cell.angle_alpha   90.00
_cell.angle_beta   90.00
_cell.angle_gamma   90.00
#
_symmetry.space_group_name_H-M   'P 1'
#
loop_
_entity.id
_entity.type
_entity.pdbx_description
1 polymer ?
#
loop_
_entity_poly.entity_id
_entity_poly.type
_entity_poly.pdbx_seq_one_letter_code
_entity_poly.pdbx_strand_id
1 'polypeptide(L)'
;MSSSTGASRAPSSGEKGGSVLWRFVTKMEKFDGKGGNLKWKCNFCHVIKSGSYTRVRAHLLKIEGEGIGPCNGVTSVNSAEFHRLVEEERLTTEQNKRKKVPLPPPSPTKNKCRREDSSQSNPIIKAFNVGARDQLHSEIARMFYSGGLPFNLARNPYYVSSYTCAANNSIPGYIPPGYNLLRTKLLQRERANIERLLEPIKGTWREKGSTIASDGWSDSQRRPLINFMAVSGALPMFLKAVDCSGETKDKHFIASLMKEVVIEVGPKNVVQIITDNAPNCKAAGQISETQYPNIFWTPCVVHTLNLALKNICAAKNTENNYLVYDECSWRTTVIVAFGAETRFASSIVILRRFMLIKQHLQSMVISSSQWNAHREEVGASFVRETLLDEKWPTLHLIYDMWDSMIHKVKCAIYKYEGKSLDDEIEFYNVVHKILVDRWNKNNTPLHCLAHALNPRYYSDKWLEEDPNRVPLHRDEEVTNERKKCLKRYLIDSMERTKANVEYAKFSTKEGPFSDVDSIEDRWNMDPHSWWVIHGASASTLQTIALKILTQPSSSSCCERNWSTYSFIHSLKRNKMTPQRAEDLVFVHSNLHLLYQGEVHNIVAERLRCGILRETNLAHLKMLVCLRLQTSLLMNPSWRL
;
A
#
# COMPACT_ATOMS: atom_id res chain seq x y z
N MET A 1 -38.42 -65.45 -3.35
CA MET A 1 -39.79 -64.87 -3.47
C MET A 1 -40.00 -63.93 -2.30
N SER A 2 -40.35 -62.67 -2.62
CA SER A 2 -41.12 -61.65 -1.86
C SER A 2 -40.72 -61.34 -0.40
N SER A 3 -40.62 -60.09 0.07
CA SER A 3 -41.05 -58.79 -0.45
C SER A 3 -40.47 -57.67 0.43
N SER A 4 -39.86 -56.64 -0.18
CA SER A 4 -39.43 -55.42 0.50
C SER A 4 -40.38 -54.25 0.17
N THR A 5 -41.13 -53.80 1.16
CA THR A 5 -41.94 -52.58 1.10
C THR A 5 -41.07 -51.37 1.40
N GLY A 6 -40.79 -50.56 0.38
CA GLY A 6 -40.09 -49.28 0.50
C GLY A 6 -41.03 -48.17 0.97
N ALA A 7 -40.76 -47.61 2.14
CA ALA A 7 -41.39 -46.38 2.61
C ALA A 7 -40.57 -45.15 2.13
N SER A 8 -41.26 -44.24 1.44
CA SER A 8 -40.75 -43.01 0.85
C SER A 8 -40.20 -42.04 1.91
N ARG A 9 -38.92 -41.65 1.75
CA ARG A 9 -38.24 -40.66 2.58
C ARG A 9 -38.44 -39.26 1.97
N ALA A 10 -39.04 -38.34 2.73
CA ALA A 10 -39.23 -36.94 2.33
C ALA A 10 -37.87 -36.22 2.17
N PRO A 11 -37.66 -35.38 1.13
CA PRO A 11 -36.43 -34.61 0.99
C PRO A 11 -36.47 -33.27 1.73
N SER A 12 -35.34 -32.97 2.37
CA SER A 12 -35.00 -31.81 3.18
C SER A 12 -35.12 -30.46 2.46
N SER A 13 -35.67 -29.47 3.18
CA SER A 13 -35.69 -28.04 2.87
C SER A 13 -34.31 -27.40 3.06
N GLY A 14 -33.68 -26.95 1.97
CA GLY A 14 -32.35 -26.34 2.10
C GLY A 14 -31.67 -25.86 0.81
N GLU A 15 -32.36 -25.27 -0.16
CA GLU A 15 -31.70 -24.51 -1.24
C GLU A 15 -32.39 -23.14 -1.40
N LYS A 16 -31.69 -22.06 -1.01
CA LYS A 16 -32.18 -20.68 -1.13
C LYS A 16 -31.97 -20.16 -2.56
N GLY A 17 -33.08 -19.74 -3.18
CA GLY A 17 -33.12 -18.58 -4.08
C GLY A 17 -32.93 -18.87 -5.57
N GLY A 18 -34.06 -19.12 -6.24
CA GLY A 18 -34.23 -18.92 -7.68
C GLY A 18 -33.90 -20.15 -8.51
N SER A 19 -34.73 -21.19 -8.46
CA SER A 19 -34.84 -22.21 -9.52
C SER A 19 -35.67 -23.44 -9.15
N VAL A 20 -36.98 -23.26 -8.90
CA VAL A 20 -37.90 -24.36 -8.55
C VAL A 20 -37.88 -25.51 -9.57
N LEU A 21 -37.70 -25.19 -10.86
CA LEU A 21 -37.76 -26.19 -11.94
C LEU A 21 -36.51 -27.08 -12.07
N TRP A 22 -35.41 -26.79 -11.36
CA TRP A 22 -34.25 -27.70 -11.35
C TRP A 22 -34.56 -29.05 -10.71
N ARG A 23 -35.60 -29.14 -9.88
CA ARG A 23 -36.04 -30.38 -9.23
C ARG A 23 -36.58 -31.42 -10.21
N PHE A 24 -36.93 -30.98 -11.42
CA PHE A 24 -37.54 -31.80 -12.45
C PHE A 24 -36.55 -32.24 -13.56
N VAL A 25 -35.25 -31.99 -13.35
CA VAL A 25 -34.19 -32.47 -14.23
C VAL A 25 -33.04 -33.03 -13.40
N THR A 26 -32.39 -34.09 -13.88
CA THR A 26 -31.20 -34.65 -13.25
C THR A 26 -29.97 -33.93 -13.77
N LYS A 27 -29.26 -33.22 -12.88
CA LYS A 27 -28.01 -32.52 -13.20
C LYS A 27 -26.88 -33.54 -13.43
N MET A 28 -26.11 -33.36 -14.50
CA MET A 28 -24.93 -34.17 -14.84
C MET A 28 -23.65 -33.32 -14.80
N GLU A 29 -22.48 -33.96 -14.78
CA GLU A 29 -21.20 -33.27 -14.62
C GLU A 29 -20.88 -32.26 -15.75
N LYS A 30 -20.06 -31.27 -15.39
CA LYS A 30 -19.57 -30.21 -16.29
C LYS A 30 -18.54 -30.78 -17.28
N PHE A 31 -18.49 -30.23 -18.48
CA PHE A 31 -17.32 -30.35 -19.36
C PHE A 31 -16.23 -29.37 -18.89
N ASP A 32 -14.95 -29.70 -19.12
CA ASP A 32 -13.74 -28.91 -18.82
C ASP A 32 -13.60 -27.63 -19.67
N GLY A 33 -14.64 -26.79 -19.71
CA GLY A 33 -14.66 -25.56 -20.49
C GLY A 33 -15.29 -24.41 -19.72
N LYS A 34 -14.60 -23.25 -19.71
CA LYS A 34 -15.01 -21.99 -19.09
C LYS A 34 -16.38 -21.51 -19.62
N GLY A 35 -17.48 -21.96 -19.01
CA GLY A 35 -18.84 -21.51 -19.33
C GLY A 35 -19.89 -22.04 -18.34
N GLY A 36 -20.89 -21.22 -18.02
CA GLY A 36 -21.93 -21.53 -17.01
C GLY A 36 -23.02 -22.54 -17.44
N ASN A 37 -22.81 -23.30 -18.51
CA ASN A 37 -23.78 -24.27 -19.03
C ASN A 37 -23.63 -25.63 -18.34
N LEU A 38 -24.75 -26.26 -17.99
CA LEU A 38 -24.80 -27.57 -17.34
C LEU A 38 -25.44 -28.58 -18.30
N LYS A 39 -24.94 -29.83 -18.33
CA LYS A 39 -25.66 -30.95 -18.94
C LYS A 39 -26.69 -31.48 -17.94
N TRP A 40 -27.90 -31.72 -18.41
CA TRP A 40 -28.98 -32.22 -17.58
C TRP A 40 -29.89 -33.15 -18.38
N LYS A 41 -30.45 -34.16 -17.70
CA LYS A 41 -31.42 -35.09 -18.27
C LYS A 41 -32.82 -34.68 -17.81
N CYS A 42 -33.75 -34.49 -18.73
CA CYS A 42 -35.14 -34.22 -18.38
C CYS A 42 -35.76 -35.44 -17.69
N ASN A 43 -36.46 -35.27 -16.57
CA ASN A 43 -37.10 -36.41 -15.89
C ASN A 43 -38.37 -36.92 -16.60
N PHE A 44 -38.88 -36.18 -17.60
CA PHE A 44 -40.12 -36.53 -18.33
C PHE A 44 -39.88 -37.09 -19.73
N CYS A 45 -39.09 -36.40 -20.56
CA CYS A 45 -38.75 -36.92 -21.89
C CYS A 45 -37.45 -37.73 -21.91
N HIS A 46 -36.73 -37.79 -20.79
CA HIS A 46 -35.43 -38.48 -20.64
C HIS A 46 -34.32 -38.05 -21.62
N VAL A 47 -34.55 -37.00 -22.41
CA VAL A 47 -33.55 -36.43 -23.31
C VAL A 47 -32.52 -35.63 -22.52
N ILE A 48 -31.24 -35.85 -22.83
CA ILE A 48 -30.12 -35.09 -22.30
C ILE A 48 -29.99 -33.79 -23.09
N LYS A 49 -29.94 -32.66 -22.39
CA LYS A 49 -29.81 -31.33 -22.96
C LYS A 49 -28.72 -30.54 -22.23
N SER A 50 -28.24 -29.47 -22.85
CA SER A 50 -27.22 -28.58 -22.28
C SER A 50 -27.70 -27.14 -22.26
N GLY A 51 -27.62 -26.48 -21.11
CA GLY A 51 -28.07 -25.09 -20.98
C GLY A 51 -28.15 -24.56 -19.56
N SER A 52 -28.47 -23.27 -19.45
CA SER A 52 -28.79 -22.60 -18.19
C SER A 52 -30.21 -22.92 -17.72
N TYR A 53 -30.57 -22.42 -16.52
CA TYR A 53 -31.93 -22.53 -15.98
C TYR A 53 -33.01 -22.00 -16.93
N THR A 54 -32.71 -20.95 -17.70
CA THR A 54 -33.63 -20.38 -18.71
C THR A 54 -34.06 -21.44 -19.74
N ARG A 55 -33.13 -22.30 -20.16
CA ARG A 55 -33.40 -23.39 -21.09
C ARG A 55 -34.20 -24.52 -20.45
N VAL A 56 -33.95 -24.83 -19.17
CA VAL A 56 -34.77 -25.79 -18.40
C VAL A 56 -36.22 -25.31 -18.32
N ARG A 57 -36.42 -24.02 -18.01
CA ARG A 57 -37.73 -23.38 -17.95
C ARG A 57 -38.45 -23.43 -19.30
N ALA A 58 -37.77 -23.05 -20.39
CA ALA A 58 -38.37 -23.06 -21.72
C ALA A 58 -38.76 -24.46 -22.19
N HIS A 59 -37.93 -25.47 -21.90
CA HIS A 59 -38.22 -26.85 -22.23
C HIS A 59 -39.45 -27.40 -21.49
N LEU A 60 -39.54 -27.19 -20.17
CA LEU A 60 -40.64 -27.73 -19.34
C LEU A 60 -41.96 -26.98 -19.49
N LEU A 61 -41.91 -25.66 -19.69
CA LEU A 61 -43.10 -24.80 -19.88
C LEU A 61 -43.51 -24.63 -21.36
N LYS A 62 -42.80 -25.29 -22.29
CA LYS A 62 -43.04 -25.19 -23.73
C LYS A 62 -43.02 -23.73 -24.26
N ILE A 63 -42.05 -22.94 -23.78
CA ILE A 63 -41.87 -21.55 -24.21
C ILE A 63 -40.98 -21.54 -25.46
N GLU A 64 -41.44 -20.89 -26.52
CA GLU A 64 -40.70 -20.75 -27.77
C GLU A 64 -39.65 -19.63 -27.70
N GLY A 65 -38.65 -19.65 -28.59
CA GLY A 65 -37.65 -18.57 -28.73
C GLY A 65 -36.36 -18.69 -27.90
N GLU A 66 -36.22 -19.69 -27.03
CA GLU A 66 -35.06 -19.86 -26.13
C GLU A 66 -34.00 -20.88 -26.62
N GLY A 67 -34.06 -21.24 -27.91
CA GLY A 67 -33.08 -22.13 -28.56
C GLY A 67 -33.09 -23.57 -28.01
N ILE A 68 -34.24 -24.04 -27.49
CA ILE A 68 -34.43 -25.39 -26.97
C ILE A 68 -35.86 -25.87 -27.29
N GLY A 69 -35.99 -27.10 -27.82
CA GLY A 69 -37.31 -27.66 -28.16
C GLY A 69 -38.17 -27.96 -26.92
N PRO A 70 -39.51 -27.87 -27.03
CA PRO A 70 -40.45 -28.16 -25.95
C PRO A 70 -40.37 -29.62 -25.48
N CYS A 71 -40.80 -29.88 -24.25
CA CYS A 71 -40.81 -31.24 -23.70
C CYS A 71 -42.03 -32.04 -24.15
N ASN A 72 -41.80 -33.14 -24.88
CA ASN A 72 -42.85 -34.05 -25.33
C ASN A 72 -43.40 -34.94 -24.20
N GLY A 73 -42.65 -35.11 -23.10
CA GLY A 73 -43.08 -35.91 -21.94
C GLY A 73 -43.91 -35.13 -20.91
N VAL A 74 -44.12 -33.82 -21.10
CA VAL A 74 -44.91 -32.99 -20.19
C VAL A 74 -46.36 -32.94 -20.65
N THR A 75 -47.24 -33.50 -19.81
CA THR A 75 -48.70 -33.48 -19.97
C THR A 75 -49.28 -32.11 -19.58
N SER A 76 -50.55 -31.87 -19.93
CA SER A 76 -51.29 -30.64 -19.55
C SER A 76 -51.34 -30.44 -18.03
N VAL A 77 -51.47 -31.53 -17.26
CA VAL A 77 -51.48 -31.52 -15.78
C VAL A 77 -50.15 -31.07 -15.22
N ASN A 78 -49.04 -31.65 -15.70
CA ASN A 78 -47.69 -31.28 -15.26
C ASN A 78 -47.36 -29.83 -15.66
N SER A 79 -47.82 -29.39 -16.84
CA SER A 79 -47.63 -28.02 -17.32
C SER A 79 -48.32 -27.01 -16.40
N ALA A 80 -49.56 -27.27 -15.99
CA ALA A 80 -50.31 -26.42 -15.06
C ALA A 80 -49.62 -26.35 -13.68
N GLU A 81 -49.10 -27.47 -13.19
CA GLU A 81 -48.33 -27.53 -11.96
C GLU A 81 -47.03 -26.70 -12.06
N PHE A 82 -46.28 -26.80 -13.17
CA PHE A 82 -45.07 -25.99 -13.36
C PHE A 82 -45.37 -24.51 -13.45
N HIS A 83 -46.44 -24.10 -14.13
CA HIS A 83 -46.89 -22.71 -14.16
C HIS A 83 -47.25 -22.21 -12.76
N ARG A 84 -47.97 -23.02 -11.96
CA ARG A 84 -48.31 -22.70 -10.58
C ARG A 84 -47.05 -22.54 -9.72
N LEU A 85 -46.10 -23.46 -9.79
CA LEU A 85 -44.85 -23.41 -9.02
C LEU A 85 -43.99 -22.21 -9.38
N VAL A 86 -43.93 -21.83 -10.66
CA VAL A 86 -43.20 -20.64 -11.12
C VAL A 86 -43.89 -19.35 -10.68
N GLU A 87 -45.22 -19.30 -10.73
CA GLU A 87 -45.99 -18.14 -10.26
C GLU A 87 -45.93 -18.02 -8.72
N GLU A 88 -45.98 -19.12 -7.99
CA GLU A 88 -45.81 -19.17 -6.54
C GLU A 88 -44.40 -18.73 -6.11
N GLU A 89 -43.35 -19.18 -6.83
CA GLU A 89 -41.97 -18.70 -6.64
C GLU A 89 -41.86 -17.19 -6.95
N ARG A 90 -42.55 -16.70 -8.00
CA ARG A 90 -42.60 -15.28 -8.35
C ARG A 90 -43.29 -14.46 -7.26
N LEU A 91 -44.49 -14.85 -6.83
CA LEU A 91 -45.25 -14.16 -5.79
C LEU A 91 -44.51 -14.18 -4.44
N THR A 92 -43.86 -15.29 -4.09
CA THR A 92 -43.02 -15.38 -2.89
C THR A 92 -41.79 -14.49 -3.00
N THR A 93 -41.18 -14.37 -4.19
CA THR A 93 -40.08 -13.44 -4.45
C THR A 93 -40.55 -11.98 -4.38
N GLU A 94 -41.75 -11.68 -4.86
CA GLU A 94 -42.36 -10.34 -4.81
C GLU A 94 -42.79 -9.93 -3.41
N GLN A 95 -43.34 -10.85 -2.61
CA GLN A 95 -43.63 -10.61 -1.18
C GLN A 95 -42.35 -10.49 -0.35
N ASN A 96 -41.27 -11.18 -0.74
CA ASN A 96 -39.94 -11.04 -0.14
C ASN A 96 -39.13 -9.85 -0.68
N LYS A 97 -39.65 -9.05 -1.65
CA LYS A 97 -39.11 -7.72 -1.93
C LYS A 97 -39.37 -6.86 -0.70
N ARG A 98 -38.34 -6.75 0.16
CA ARG A 98 -38.31 -6.05 1.45
C ARG A 98 -39.35 -4.92 1.54
N LYS A 99 -40.26 -4.98 2.51
CA LYS A 99 -41.11 -3.84 2.92
C LYS A 99 -40.21 -2.61 3.08
N LYS A 100 -40.43 -1.55 2.27
CA LYS A 100 -39.61 -0.33 2.31
C LYS A 100 -39.85 0.37 3.65
N VAL A 101 -38.80 0.50 4.46
CA VAL A 101 -38.86 1.30 5.69
C VAL A 101 -38.98 2.78 5.27
N PRO A 102 -39.99 3.54 5.74
CA PRO A 102 -40.14 4.95 5.39
C PRO A 102 -38.94 5.76 5.89
N LEU A 103 -38.54 6.81 5.17
CA LEU A 103 -37.49 7.74 5.61
C LEU A 103 -37.97 8.59 6.79
N PRO A 104 -37.05 9.15 7.60
CA PRO A 104 -37.41 10.17 8.57
C PRO A 104 -38.15 11.32 7.88
N PRO A 105 -39.19 11.89 8.51
CA PRO A 105 -39.84 13.07 7.97
C PRO A 105 -38.83 14.23 7.84
N PRO A 106 -38.92 15.06 6.78
CA PRO A 106 -38.06 16.23 6.64
C PRO A 106 -38.26 17.18 7.83
N SER A 107 -37.21 17.91 8.20
CA SER A 107 -37.27 18.85 9.33
C SER A 107 -38.39 19.88 9.10
N PRO A 108 -39.17 20.25 10.14
CA PRO A 108 -40.27 21.18 9.96
C PRO A 108 -39.74 22.57 9.58
N THR A 109 -39.76 22.87 8.27
CA THR A 109 -39.46 24.19 7.75
C THR A 109 -40.72 25.05 7.86
N LYS A 110 -40.72 25.98 8.82
CA LYS A 110 -41.65 27.11 8.79
C LYS A 110 -41.31 27.93 7.54
N ASN A 111 -42.13 27.82 6.49
CA ASN A 111 -42.60 28.96 5.68
C ASN A 111 -43.58 28.50 4.57
N LYS A 112 -44.78 29.07 4.62
CA LYS A 112 -45.79 29.01 3.55
C LYS A 112 -45.45 30.04 2.46
N CYS A 113 -45.68 29.68 1.19
CA CYS A 113 -46.50 30.39 0.18
C CYS A 113 -45.94 30.50 -1.25
N ARG A 114 -46.84 30.11 -2.18
CA ARG A 114 -47.13 30.52 -3.57
C ARG A 114 -46.16 30.21 -4.72
N ARG A 115 -46.78 29.68 -5.79
CA ARG A 115 -46.25 29.40 -7.13
C ARG A 115 -46.19 30.69 -7.94
N GLU A 116 -45.11 30.88 -8.70
CA GLU A 116 -45.14 31.60 -9.98
C GLU A 116 -43.89 31.23 -10.81
N ASP A 117 -44.11 31.11 -12.13
CA ASP A 117 -43.13 30.74 -13.15
C ASP A 117 -42.16 31.89 -13.48
N SER A 118 -40.88 31.57 -13.69
CA SER A 118 -40.10 31.98 -14.87
C SER A 118 -38.59 31.80 -14.67
N SER A 119 -37.92 31.55 -15.79
CA SER A 119 -36.51 31.20 -15.97
C SER A 119 -35.55 32.35 -15.66
N GLN A 120 -34.72 32.19 -14.62
CA GLN A 120 -33.31 32.62 -14.55
C GLN A 120 -32.74 32.15 -13.19
N SER A 121 -31.49 31.68 -13.16
CA SER A 121 -30.88 31.00 -12.01
C SER A 121 -30.69 31.95 -10.80
N ASN A 122 -31.69 32.00 -9.91
CA ASN A 122 -31.70 32.88 -8.75
C ASN A 122 -31.32 32.12 -7.45
N PRO A 123 -30.61 32.74 -6.48
CA PRO A 123 -30.27 32.16 -5.17
C PRO A 123 -31.47 31.62 -4.38
N ILE A 124 -32.66 32.09 -4.73
CA ILE A 124 -33.96 31.70 -4.18
C ILE A 124 -34.33 30.26 -4.58
N ILE A 125 -33.99 29.79 -5.79
CA ILE A 125 -34.19 28.38 -6.20
C ILE A 125 -33.31 27.44 -5.34
N LYS A 126 -32.13 27.93 -4.91
CA LYS A 126 -31.32 27.20 -3.92
C LYS A 126 -32.01 27.15 -2.55
N ALA A 127 -32.87 28.11 -2.18
CA ALA A 127 -33.63 28.04 -0.92
C ALA A 127 -34.90 27.17 -1.03
N PHE A 128 -35.51 27.03 -2.21
CA PHE A 128 -36.76 26.29 -2.39
C PHE A 128 -36.63 24.76 -2.54
N ASN A 129 -35.42 24.24 -2.72
CA ASN A 129 -35.20 22.79 -2.89
C ASN A 129 -34.79 22.05 -1.60
N VAL A 130 -35.05 22.64 -0.43
CA VAL A 130 -34.68 22.06 0.88
C VAL A 130 -35.29 20.67 1.05
N GLY A 131 -36.56 20.47 0.71
CA GLY A 131 -37.21 19.15 0.81
C GLY A 131 -36.56 18.08 -0.07
N ALA A 132 -36.18 18.41 -1.30
CA ALA A 132 -35.48 17.46 -2.19
C ALA A 132 -34.05 17.16 -1.69
N ARG A 133 -33.37 18.14 -1.10
CA ARG A 133 -32.05 17.94 -0.48
C ARG A 133 -32.12 17.09 0.77
N ASP A 134 -33.08 17.34 1.65
CA ASP A 134 -33.28 16.55 2.87
C ASP A 134 -33.65 15.11 2.54
N GLN A 135 -34.47 14.91 1.50
CA GLN A 135 -34.76 13.60 0.95
C GLN A 135 -33.48 12.90 0.44
N LEU A 136 -32.64 13.58 -0.35
CA LEU A 136 -31.38 13.03 -0.85
C LEU A 136 -30.40 12.73 0.29
N HIS A 137 -30.26 13.63 1.27
CA HIS A 137 -29.44 13.41 2.46
C HIS A 137 -29.91 12.19 3.25
N SER A 138 -31.22 12.00 3.39
CA SER A 138 -31.79 10.86 4.11
C SER A 138 -31.53 9.53 3.40
N GLU A 139 -31.62 9.49 2.06
CA GLU A 139 -31.28 8.31 1.27
C GLU A 139 -29.78 7.98 1.34
N ILE A 140 -28.92 9.00 1.27
CA ILE A 140 -27.48 8.88 1.47
C ILE A 140 -27.18 8.33 2.88
N ALA A 141 -27.75 8.91 3.93
CA ALA A 141 -27.54 8.49 5.31
C ALA A 141 -27.97 7.03 5.50
N ARG A 142 -29.13 6.65 4.95
CA ARG A 142 -29.62 5.27 4.95
C ARG A 142 -28.65 4.32 4.24
N MET A 143 -28.05 4.71 3.12
CA MET A 143 -27.02 3.92 2.44
C MET A 143 -25.80 3.69 3.34
N PHE A 144 -25.31 4.73 4.04
CA PHE A 144 -24.19 4.60 4.98
C PHE A 144 -24.51 3.65 6.13
N TYR A 145 -25.67 3.82 6.77
CA TYR A 145 -26.03 3.04 7.96
C TYR A 145 -26.37 1.59 7.61
N SER A 146 -27.17 1.36 6.56
CA SER A 146 -27.55 0.00 6.16
C SER A 146 -26.41 -0.78 5.50
N GLY A 147 -25.50 -0.09 4.80
CA GLY A 147 -24.31 -0.67 4.18
C GLY A 147 -23.12 -0.83 5.13
N GLY A 148 -23.20 -0.27 6.34
CA GLY A 148 -22.08 -0.22 7.30
C GLY A 148 -20.85 0.48 6.71
N LEU A 149 -21.07 1.56 5.96
CA LEU A 149 -20.00 2.32 5.32
C LEU A 149 -19.33 3.27 6.32
N PRO A 150 -18.00 3.37 6.32
CA PRO A 150 -17.30 4.32 7.19
C PRO A 150 -17.61 5.75 6.75
N PHE A 151 -17.85 6.66 7.70
CA PHE A 151 -18.14 8.07 7.41
C PHE A 151 -17.00 8.77 6.65
N ASN A 152 -15.77 8.28 6.76
CA ASN A 152 -14.63 8.76 5.97
C ASN A 152 -14.87 8.65 4.45
N LEU A 153 -15.73 7.74 3.97
CA LEU A 153 -16.08 7.67 2.55
C LEU A 153 -16.71 8.98 2.04
N ALA A 154 -17.43 9.71 2.89
CA ALA A 154 -18.04 10.99 2.51
C ALA A 154 -17.00 12.10 2.27
N ARG A 155 -15.75 11.92 2.74
CA ARG A 155 -14.63 12.83 2.47
C ARG A 155 -13.95 12.54 1.12
N ASN A 156 -14.27 11.42 0.48
CA ASN A 156 -13.68 11.07 -0.81
C ASN A 156 -14.14 12.09 -1.87
N PRO A 157 -13.22 12.76 -2.60
CA PRO A 157 -13.60 13.73 -3.63
C PRO A 157 -14.47 13.12 -4.73
N TYR A 158 -14.27 11.83 -5.06
CA TYR A 158 -15.09 11.12 -6.05
C TYR A 158 -16.52 10.87 -5.56
N TYR A 159 -16.72 10.74 -4.24
CA TYR A 159 -18.06 10.67 -3.66
C TYR A 159 -18.81 11.99 -3.90
N VAL A 160 -18.18 13.12 -3.57
CA VAL A 160 -18.79 14.44 -3.79
C VAL A 160 -19.05 14.68 -5.28
N SER A 161 -18.06 14.39 -6.12
CA SER A 161 -18.14 14.57 -7.58
C SER A 161 -19.25 13.71 -8.20
N SER A 162 -19.41 12.45 -7.79
CA SER A 162 -20.45 11.57 -8.36
C SER A 162 -21.86 12.07 -8.10
N TYR A 163 -22.15 12.51 -6.86
CA TYR A 163 -23.47 13.06 -6.53
C TYR A 163 -23.69 14.43 -7.15
N THR A 164 -22.66 15.27 -7.19
CA THR A 164 -22.73 16.58 -7.85
C THR A 164 -23.02 16.44 -9.35
N CYS A 165 -22.34 15.51 -10.02
CA CYS A 165 -22.57 15.21 -11.43
C CYS A 165 -24.00 14.70 -11.66
N ALA A 166 -24.46 13.73 -10.85
CA ALA A 166 -25.81 13.18 -10.99
C ALA A 166 -26.92 14.20 -10.68
N ALA A 167 -26.69 15.13 -9.75
CA ALA A 167 -27.67 16.14 -9.36
C ALA A 167 -27.73 17.34 -10.32
N ASN A 168 -26.61 17.70 -10.94
CA ASN A 168 -26.52 18.89 -11.79
C ASN A 168 -26.71 18.61 -13.29
N ASN A 169 -26.65 17.35 -13.72
CA ASN A 169 -26.85 16.96 -15.11
C ASN A 169 -28.17 16.22 -15.28
N SER A 170 -28.95 16.61 -16.30
CA SER A 170 -30.15 15.86 -16.69
C SER A 170 -29.72 14.59 -17.44
N ILE A 171 -29.84 13.43 -16.79
CA ILE A 171 -29.52 12.13 -17.38
C ILE A 171 -30.79 11.25 -17.37
N PRO A 172 -31.68 11.39 -18.37
CA PRO A 172 -32.95 10.66 -18.41
C PRO A 172 -32.73 9.14 -18.34
N GLY A 173 -33.44 8.47 -17.44
CA GLY A 173 -33.38 7.01 -17.28
C GLY A 173 -32.09 6.47 -16.67
N TYR A 174 -31.21 7.32 -16.14
CA TYR A 174 -29.97 6.86 -15.53
C TYR A 174 -30.20 6.01 -14.28
N ILE A 175 -29.50 4.88 -14.22
CA ILE A 175 -29.47 3.98 -13.07
C ILE A 175 -27.99 3.83 -12.66
N PRO A 176 -27.65 4.08 -11.39
CA PRO A 176 -26.28 3.88 -10.90
C PRO A 176 -25.75 2.47 -11.20
N PRO A 177 -24.44 2.30 -11.44
CA PRO A 177 -23.84 1.01 -11.75
C PRO A 177 -24.15 -0.07 -10.70
N GLY A 178 -24.66 -1.21 -11.14
CA GLY A 178 -24.89 -2.37 -10.27
C GLY A 178 -23.60 -3.12 -9.90
N TYR A 179 -23.70 -4.02 -8.92
CA TYR A 179 -22.58 -4.80 -8.36
C TYR A 179 -21.66 -5.45 -9.41
N ASN A 180 -22.24 -6.14 -10.41
CA ASN A 180 -21.45 -6.83 -11.42
C ASN A 180 -20.77 -5.87 -12.39
N LEU A 181 -21.40 -4.75 -12.73
CA LEU A 181 -20.82 -3.76 -13.65
C LEU A 181 -19.59 -3.08 -13.02
N LEU A 182 -19.68 -2.72 -11.73
CA LEU A 182 -18.58 -2.15 -10.95
C LEU A 182 -17.37 -3.07 -10.86
N ARG A 183 -17.57 -4.33 -10.42
CA ARG A 183 -16.46 -5.27 -10.16
C ARG A 183 -15.85 -5.92 -11.41
N THR A 184 -16.36 -5.61 -12.60
CA THR A 184 -15.89 -6.19 -13.87
C THR A 184 -15.53 -5.11 -14.87
N LYS A 185 -16.46 -4.72 -15.76
CA LYS A 185 -16.19 -3.84 -16.89
C LYS A 185 -15.67 -2.46 -16.47
N LEU A 186 -16.26 -1.85 -15.43
CA LEU A 186 -15.82 -0.53 -14.97
C LEU A 186 -14.45 -0.60 -14.30
N LEU A 187 -14.20 -1.63 -13.47
CA LEU A 187 -12.89 -1.85 -12.88
C LEU A 187 -11.79 -2.06 -13.93
N GLN A 188 -12.05 -2.89 -14.95
CA GLN A 188 -11.10 -3.14 -16.03
C GLN A 188 -10.83 -1.87 -16.85
N ARG A 189 -11.87 -1.09 -17.14
CA ARG A 189 -11.74 0.20 -17.82
C ARG A 189 -10.91 1.19 -17.01
N GLU A 190 -11.16 1.27 -15.71
CA GLU A 190 -10.44 2.18 -14.82
C GLU A 190 -8.97 1.77 -14.67
N ARG A 191 -8.69 0.46 -14.53
CA ARG A 191 -7.34 -0.08 -14.54
C ARG A 191 -6.59 0.33 -15.81
N ALA A 192 -7.19 0.12 -16.98
CA ALA A 192 -6.59 0.49 -18.26
C ALA A 192 -6.36 2.01 -18.40
N ASN A 193 -7.28 2.82 -17.88
CA ASN A 193 -7.10 4.28 -17.85
C ASN A 193 -5.91 4.68 -16.96
N ILE A 194 -5.80 4.10 -15.78
CA ILE A 194 -4.68 4.37 -14.86
C ILE A 194 -3.37 3.91 -15.45
N GLU A 195 -3.31 2.74 -16.07
CA GLU A 195 -2.13 2.25 -16.78
C GLU A 195 -1.60 3.30 -17.76
N ARG A 196 -2.49 3.84 -18.61
CA ARG A 196 -2.16 4.92 -19.56
C ARG A 196 -1.67 6.20 -18.86
N LEU A 197 -2.24 6.56 -17.71
CA LEU A 197 -1.82 7.73 -16.93
C LEU A 197 -0.46 7.52 -16.24
N LEU A 198 -0.02 6.28 -16.03
CA LEU A 198 1.29 5.97 -15.45
C LEU A 198 2.41 6.01 -16.48
N GLU A 199 2.13 5.86 -17.78
CA GLU A 199 3.15 5.84 -18.85
C GLU A 199 4.11 7.05 -18.83
N PRO A 200 3.66 8.30 -18.62
CA PRO A 200 4.58 9.44 -18.47
C PRO A 200 5.54 9.29 -17.28
N ILE A 201 5.08 8.72 -16.16
CA ILE A 201 5.90 8.45 -14.98
C ILE A 201 6.91 7.35 -15.30
N LYS A 202 6.47 6.26 -15.95
CA LYS A 202 7.36 5.18 -16.39
C LYS A 202 8.44 5.67 -17.36
N GLY A 203 8.10 6.62 -18.24
CA GLY A 203 9.04 7.26 -19.15
C GLY A 203 10.23 7.92 -18.42
N THR A 204 10.02 8.43 -17.20
CA THR A 204 11.10 9.05 -16.40
C THR A 204 12.09 8.05 -15.81
N TRP A 205 11.78 6.75 -15.78
CA TRP A 205 12.65 5.73 -15.18
C TRP A 205 14.00 5.59 -15.91
N ARG A 206 14.07 5.97 -17.20
CA ARG A 206 15.33 5.98 -17.95
C ARG A 206 16.35 6.95 -17.36
N GLU A 207 15.88 8.11 -16.91
CA GLU A 207 16.68 9.20 -16.38
C GLU A 207 16.86 9.09 -14.86
N LYS A 208 15.77 8.79 -14.14
CA LYS A 208 15.75 8.73 -12.67
C LYS A 208 16.11 7.37 -12.08
N GLY A 209 16.10 6.32 -12.90
CA GLY A 209 16.19 4.95 -12.42
C GLY A 209 14.98 4.52 -11.59
N SER A 210 14.79 3.21 -11.41
CA SER A 210 13.74 2.65 -10.56
C SER A 210 14.26 1.53 -9.68
N THR A 211 13.83 1.54 -8.42
CA THR A 211 14.01 0.43 -7.49
C THR A 211 12.76 -0.44 -7.52
N ILE A 212 12.95 -1.74 -7.69
CA ILE A 212 11.86 -2.72 -7.51
C ILE A 212 11.87 -3.17 -6.05
N ALA A 213 10.82 -2.87 -5.31
CA ALA A 213 10.62 -3.38 -3.96
C ALA A 213 9.64 -4.55 -3.99
N SER A 214 9.92 -5.58 -3.20
CA SER A 214 9.04 -6.74 -3.05
C SER A 214 8.95 -7.18 -1.59
N ASP A 215 7.76 -7.63 -1.19
CA ASP A 215 7.51 -8.19 0.12
C ASP A 215 6.55 -9.38 0.01
N GLY A 216 6.67 -10.32 0.95
CA GLY A 216 5.81 -11.47 1.06
C GLY A 216 4.72 -11.25 2.11
N TRP A 217 3.51 -11.70 1.82
CA TRP A 217 2.43 -11.69 2.81
C TRP A 217 1.57 -12.95 2.72
N SER A 218 0.76 -13.19 3.75
CA SER A 218 -0.27 -14.22 3.75
C SER A 218 -1.60 -13.55 4.03
N ASP A 219 -2.56 -13.71 3.12
CA ASP A 219 -3.85 -13.05 3.26
C ASP A 219 -4.73 -13.65 4.36
N SER A 220 -5.90 -13.07 4.57
CA SER A 220 -6.86 -13.54 5.58
C SER A 220 -7.40 -14.97 5.31
N GLN A 221 -7.25 -15.49 4.10
CA GLN A 221 -7.55 -16.87 3.71
C GLN A 221 -6.31 -17.78 3.76
N ARG A 222 -5.19 -17.29 4.31
CA ARG A 222 -3.87 -17.95 4.35
C ARG A 222 -3.28 -18.21 2.96
N ARG A 223 -3.71 -17.47 1.94
CA ARG A 223 -3.08 -17.54 0.62
C ARG A 223 -1.77 -16.76 0.63
N PRO A 224 -0.67 -17.39 0.22
CA PRO A 224 0.60 -16.71 0.12
C PRO A 224 0.62 -15.74 -1.07
N LEU A 225 0.91 -14.46 -0.82
CA LEU A 225 1.05 -13.43 -1.84
C LEU A 225 2.47 -12.86 -1.85
N ILE A 226 2.91 -12.37 -3.02
CA ILE A 226 4.12 -11.56 -3.19
C ILE A 226 3.74 -10.34 -4.02
N ASN A 227 4.03 -9.12 -3.55
CA ASN A 227 3.81 -7.91 -4.32
C ASN A 227 5.12 -7.35 -4.87
N PHE A 228 4.96 -6.53 -5.90
CA PHE A 228 6.04 -5.78 -6.52
C PHE A 228 5.61 -4.33 -6.68
N MET A 229 6.50 -3.43 -6.26
CA MET A 229 6.34 -1.99 -6.40
C MET A 229 7.57 -1.41 -7.10
N ALA A 230 7.36 -0.46 -8.00
CA ALA A 230 8.43 0.36 -8.56
C ALA A 230 8.52 1.68 -7.79
N VAL A 231 9.72 2.08 -7.39
CA VAL A 231 9.97 3.35 -6.72
C VAL A 231 10.97 4.13 -7.56
N SER A 232 10.61 5.35 -7.97
CA SER A 232 11.48 6.24 -8.72
C SER A 232 11.20 7.66 -8.23
N GLY A 233 12.10 8.20 -7.40
CA GLY A 233 11.81 9.40 -6.62
C GLY A 233 11.04 9.09 -5.34
N ALA A 234 10.13 9.99 -4.93
CA ALA A 234 9.51 9.95 -3.61
C ALA A 234 8.36 8.94 -3.45
N LEU A 235 7.65 8.58 -4.52
CA LEU A 235 6.38 7.84 -4.41
C LEU A 235 6.45 6.44 -5.05
N PRO A 236 5.93 5.40 -4.37
CA PRO A 236 5.91 4.05 -4.88
C PRO A 236 4.71 3.81 -5.82
N MET A 237 4.97 3.21 -6.97
CA MET A 237 3.98 2.71 -7.93
C MET A 237 3.73 1.23 -7.69
N PHE A 238 2.48 0.82 -7.57
CA PHE A 238 2.14 -0.59 -7.50
C PHE A 238 2.19 -1.20 -8.90
N LEU A 239 2.94 -2.30 -9.08
CA LEU A 239 3.04 -3.01 -10.35
C LEU A 239 2.07 -4.18 -10.37
N LYS A 240 2.32 -5.19 -9.51
CA LYS A 240 1.55 -6.43 -9.48
C LYS A 240 1.59 -7.11 -8.12
N ALA A 241 0.64 -8.00 -7.88
CA ALA A 241 0.65 -8.93 -6.76
C ALA A 241 0.33 -10.34 -7.24
N VAL A 242 1.22 -11.28 -6.92
CA VAL A 242 1.18 -12.66 -7.40
C VAL A 242 0.63 -13.55 -6.29
N ASP A 243 -0.42 -14.31 -6.60
CA ASP A 243 -0.92 -15.40 -5.77
C ASP A 243 -0.02 -16.62 -5.96
N CYS A 244 0.64 -17.05 -4.88
CA CYS A 244 1.58 -18.17 -4.88
C CYS A 244 0.94 -19.44 -4.30
N SER A 245 -0.40 -19.51 -4.20
CA SER A 245 -1.11 -20.71 -3.75
C SER A 245 -0.80 -21.90 -4.66
N GLY A 246 -0.28 -22.99 -4.07
CA GLY A 246 0.10 -24.21 -4.80
C GLY A 246 1.54 -24.25 -5.27
N GLU A 247 2.29 -23.14 -5.13
CA GLU A 247 3.69 -23.04 -5.52
C GLU A 247 4.63 -23.17 -4.32
N THR A 248 5.80 -23.74 -4.54
CA THR A 248 6.87 -23.73 -3.54
C THR A 248 7.66 -22.43 -3.67
N LYS A 249 7.65 -21.60 -2.62
CA LYS A 249 8.39 -20.32 -2.58
C LYS A 249 9.89 -20.51 -2.40
N ASP A 250 10.51 -21.31 -3.26
CA ASP A 250 11.96 -21.45 -3.30
C ASP A 250 12.62 -20.23 -3.96
N LYS A 251 13.96 -20.22 -3.93
CA LYS A 251 14.76 -19.14 -4.52
C LYS A 251 14.56 -19.00 -6.04
N HIS A 252 14.28 -20.08 -6.76
CA HIS A 252 14.13 -20.06 -8.22
C HIS A 252 12.78 -19.49 -8.62
N PHE A 253 11.72 -19.87 -7.91
CA PHE A 253 10.39 -19.30 -8.08
C PHE A 253 10.41 -17.79 -7.84
N ILE A 254 10.95 -17.33 -6.70
CA ILE A 254 11.04 -15.89 -6.40
C ILE A 254 11.88 -15.15 -7.45
N ALA A 255 13.02 -15.72 -7.87
CA ALA A 255 13.85 -15.11 -8.91
C ALA A 255 13.14 -15.03 -10.28
N SER A 256 12.29 -16.00 -10.61
CA SER A 256 11.49 -15.96 -11.84
C SER A 256 10.49 -14.80 -11.83
N LEU A 257 9.83 -14.56 -10.69
CA LEU A 257 8.91 -13.43 -10.53
C LEU A 257 9.66 -12.09 -10.61
N MET A 258 10.84 -11.98 -9.97
CA MET A 258 11.69 -10.81 -10.07
C MET A 258 12.10 -10.54 -11.53
N LYS A 259 12.49 -11.59 -12.26
CA LYS A 259 12.87 -11.50 -13.67
C LYS A 259 11.76 -10.92 -14.54
N GLU A 260 10.53 -11.38 -14.38
CA GLU A 260 9.38 -10.85 -15.11
C GLU A 260 9.20 -9.35 -14.87
N VAL A 261 9.30 -8.91 -13.62
CA VAL A 261 9.13 -7.49 -13.25
C VAL A 261 10.30 -6.64 -13.76
N VAL A 262 11.52 -7.16 -13.73
CA VAL A 262 12.69 -6.49 -14.31
C VAL A 262 12.53 -6.31 -15.82
N ILE A 263 11.96 -7.29 -16.52
CA ILE A 263 11.66 -7.19 -17.95
C ILE A 263 10.56 -6.14 -18.20
N GLU A 264 9.50 -6.15 -17.39
CA GLU A 264 8.38 -5.19 -17.47
C GLU A 264 8.84 -3.74 -17.26
N VAL A 265 9.69 -3.50 -16.26
CA VAL A 265 10.26 -2.17 -15.95
C VAL A 265 11.35 -1.76 -16.95
N GLY A 266 12.03 -2.74 -17.55
CA GLY A 266 13.17 -2.56 -18.43
C GLY A 266 14.49 -2.68 -17.63
N PRO A 267 15.37 -3.65 -17.95
CA PRO A 267 16.59 -3.92 -17.17
C PRO A 267 17.56 -2.72 -17.06
N LYS A 268 17.55 -1.81 -18.04
CA LYS A 268 18.38 -0.58 -18.04
C LYS A 268 17.84 0.51 -17.11
N ASN A 269 16.56 0.44 -16.76
CA ASN A 269 15.89 1.40 -15.89
C ASN A 269 16.00 0.98 -14.42
N VAL A 270 16.21 -0.31 -14.14
CA VAL A 270 16.29 -0.83 -12.77
C VAL A 270 17.66 -0.52 -12.16
N VAL A 271 17.67 0.10 -10.99
CA VAL A 271 18.90 0.36 -10.21
C VAL A 271 19.15 -0.79 -9.23
N GLN A 272 18.11 -1.21 -8.52
CA GLN A 272 18.20 -2.27 -7.51
C GLN A 272 16.86 -2.98 -7.28
N ILE A 273 16.93 -4.15 -6.66
CA ILE A 273 15.81 -4.93 -6.16
C ILE A 273 15.94 -5.02 -4.63
N ILE A 274 14.89 -4.63 -3.90
CA ILE A 274 14.84 -4.68 -2.44
C ILE A 274 13.83 -5.73 -1.98
N THR A 275 14.28 -6.63 -1.11
CA THR A 275 13.42 -7.61 -0.44
C THR A 275 13.70 -7.67 1.06
N ASP A 276 12.89 -8.45 1.78
CA ASP A 276 13.26 -8.87 3.13
C ASP A 276 14.56 -9.71 3.13
N ASN A 277 15.05 -9.99 4.34
CA ASN A 277 16.30 -10.73 4.55
C ASN A 277 16.06 -12.25 4.67
N ALA A 278 14.90 -12.76 4.23
CA ALA A 278 14.63 -14.18 4.29
C ALA A 278 15.62 -14.96 3.41
N PRO A 279 16.04 -16.18 3.79
CA PRO A 279 17.05 -16.95 3.05
C PRO A 279 16.71 -17.14 1.56
N ASN A 280 15.43 -17.42 1.24
CA ASN A 280 14.99 -17.61 -0.14
C ASN A 280 15.00 -16.30 -0.94
N CYS A 281 14.64 -15.18 -0.32
CA CYS A 281 14.69 -13.85 -0.94
C CYS A 281 16.14 -13.42 -1.21
N LYS A 282 17.06 -13.65 -0.26
CA LYS A 282 18.49 -13.42 -0.46
C LYS A 282 19.05 -14.25 -1.62
N ALA A 283 18.75 -15.54 -1.64
CA ALA A 283 19.22 -16.41 -2.71
C ALA A 283 18.62 -16.04 -4.08
N ALA A 284 17.34 -15.62 -4.12
CA ALA A 284 16.71 -15.11 -5.34
C ALA A 284 17.33 -13.78 -5.82
N GLY A 285 17.69 -12.91 -4.87
CA GLY A 285 18.44 -11.69 -5.11
C GLY A 285 19.78 -11.98 -5.80
N GLN A 286 20.57 -12.90 -5.26
CA GLN A 286 21.85 -13.31 -5.84
C GLN A 286 21.72 -13.90 -7.26
N ILE A 287 20.66 -14.69 -7.51
CA ILE A 287 20.34 -15.19 -8.85
C ILE A 287 20.05 -14.02 -9.81
N SER A 288 19.33 -13.00 -9.34
CA SER A 288 19.00 -11.81 -10.13
C SER A 288 20.25 -10.96 -10.43
N GLU A 289 21.15 -10.79 -9.47
CA GLU A 289 22.43 -10.08 -9.66
C GLU A 289 23.34 -10.78 -10.67
N THR A 290 23.29 -12.12 -10.72
CA THR A 290 24.04 -12.91 -11.71
C THR A 290 23.47 -12.74 -13.12
N GLN A 291 22.14 -12.69 -13.25
CA GLN A 291 21.47 -12.46 -14.55
C GLN A 291 21.59 -11.03 -15.04
N TYR A 292 21.62 -10.06 -14.11
CA TYR A 292 21.66 -8.64 -14.40
C TYR A 292 22.80 -7.99 -13.62
N PRO A 293 24.05 -8.04 -14.13
CA PRO A 293 25.21 -7.54 -13.41
C PRO A 293 25.10 -6.07 -13.00
N ASN A 294 24.38 -5.24 -13.74
CA ASN A 294 24.18 -3.82 -13.44
C ASN A 294 23.08 -3.52 -12.39
N ILE A 295 22.28 -4.52 -11.99
CA ILE A 295 21.19 -4.39 -11.01
C ILE A 295 21.66 -4.95 -9.67
N PHE A 296 21.54 -4.17 -8.61
CA PHE A 296 21.91 -4.59 -7.25
C PHE A 296 20.76 -5.31 -6.55
N TRP A 297 21.05 -6.30 -5.73
CA TRP A 297 20.11 -6.75 -4.71
C TRP A 297 20.50 -6.11 -3.37
N THR A 298 19.52 -5.50 -2.71
CA THR A 298 19.73 -4.80 -1.45
C THR A 298 18.77 -5.36 -0.39
N PRO A 299 19.27 -5.80 0.78
CA PRO A 299 18.41 -6.17 1.90
C PRO A 299 17.65 -4.96 2.43
N CYS A 300 16.40 -5.15 2.83
CA CYS A 300 15.57 -4.09 3.40
C CYS A 300 16.16 -3.57 4.72
N VAL A 301 16.56 -2.28 4.75
CA VAL A 301 17.14 -1.63 5.93
C VAL A 301 16.21 -1.70 7.14
N VAL A 302 14.91 -1.44 6.96
CA VAL A 302 13.93 -1.47 8.06
C VAL A 302 13.81 -2.87 8.65
N HIS A 303 13.84 -3.90 7.80
CA HIS A 303 13.84 -5.28 8.28
C HIS A 303 15.15 -5.63 9.00
N THR A 304 16.30 -5.17 8.49
CA THR A 304 17.61 -5.30 9.15
C THR A 304 17.61 -4.68 10.54
N LEU A 305 17.08 -3.46 10.68
CA LEU A 305 16.95 -2.77 11.97
C LEU A 305 16.05 -3.53 12.93
N ASN A 306 14.92 -4.04 12.46
CA ASN A 306 14.05 -4.89 13.28
C ASN A 306 14.75 -6.18 13.74
N LEU A 307 15.55 -6.81 12.88
CA LEU A 307 16.33 -7.97 13.28
C LEU A 307 17.43 -7.59 14.29
N ALA A 308 18.06 -6.43 14.16
CA ALA A 308 19.04 -5.94 15.13
C ALA A 308 18.39 -5.77 16.51
N LEU A 309 17.25 -5.09 16.57
CA LEU A 309 16.43 -4.94 17.76
C LEU A 309 16.06 -6.28 18.39
N LYS A 310 15.59 -7.25 17.59
CA LYS A 310 15.26 -8.59 18.08
C LYS A 310 16.44 -9.29 18.74
N ASN A 311 17.65 -9.21 18.17
CA ASN A 311 18.82 -9.85 18.81
C ASN A 311 19.25 -9.08 20.05
N ILE A 312 19.19 -7.75 20.06
CA ILE A 312 19.48 -6.94 21.26
C ILE A 312 18.54 -7.35 22.40
N CYS A 313 17.23 -7.50 22.11
CA CYS A 313 16.26 -7.96 23.10
C CYS A 313 16.49 -9.42 23.53
N ALA A 314 17.06 -10.27 22.67
CA ALA A 314 17.37 -11.66 22.98
C ALA A 314 18.69 -11.84 23.74
N ALA A 315 19.60 -10.86 23.70
CA ALA A 315 20.95 -10.95 24.26
C ALA A 315 21.03 -10.94 25.80
N LYS A 316 19.90 -11.05 26.53
CA LYS A 316 19.85 -11.19 28.00
C LYS A 316 19.08 -12.44 28.41
N ASN A 317 19.77 -13.57 28.37
CA ASN A 317 19.46 -14.77 29.15
C ASN A 317 20.79 -15.33 29.71
N THR A 318 21.37 -14.60 30.65
CA THR A 318 22.35 -15.14 31.61
C THR A 318 21.69 -15.14 32.98
N GLU A 319 21.87 -16.25 33.70
CA GLU A 319 21.11 -16.68 34.88
C GLU A 319 21.01 -15.60 35.98
N ASN A 320 19.85 -15.51 36.64
CA ASN A 320 19.46 -14.62 37.75
C ASN A 320 18.73 -13.31 37.45
N ASN A 321 17.66 -13.31 36.64
CA ASN A 321 16.76 -12.14 36.62
C ASN A 321 15.28 -12.46 36.36
N TYR A 322 14.72 -13.33 37.20
CA TYR A 322 13.26 -13.54 37.29
C TYR A 322 12.50 -12.25 37.73
N LEU A 323 13.19 -11.30 38.41
CA LEU A 323 12.57 -10.09 38.96
C LEU A 323 12.78 -8.80 38.12
N VAL A 324 13.58 -8.82 37.06
CA VAL A 324 13.84 -7.62 36.20
C VAL A 324 12.76 -7.40 35.12
N TYR A 325 11.75 -8.26 35.08
CA TYR A 325 10.63 -8.10 34.14
C TYR A 325 9.66 -6.98 34.56
N ASP A 326 9.61 -6.58 35.84
CA ASP A 326 8.70 -5.53 36.34
C ASP A 326 9.26 -4.09 36.23
N GLU A 327 10.58 -3.90 36.08
CA GLU A 327 11.22 -2.56 36.01
C GLU A 327 11.66 -2.14 34.59
N CYS A 328 10.96 -2.58 33.55
CA CYS A 328 11.32 -2.27 32.15
C CYS A 328 10.96 -0.82 31.72
N SER A 329 11.66 0.19 32.26
CA SER A 329 11.62 1.58 31.76
C SER A 329 12.61 1.81 30.59
N TRP A 330 13.84 1.27 30.68
CA TRP A 330 14.93 1.54 29.72
C TRP A 330 14.75 0.93 28.33
N ARG A 331 13.96 -0.16 28.20
CA ARG A 331 13.59 -0.73 26.89
C ARG A 331 12.90 0.32 26.02
N THR A 332 12.13 1.21 26.63
CA THR A 332 11.45 2.32 25.93
C THR A 332 12.44 3.31 25.34
N THR A 333 13.47 3.71 26.09
CA THR A 333 14.49 4.69 25.65
C THR A 333 15.32 4.16 24.48
N VAL A 334 15.74 2.89 24.55
CA VAL A 334 16.44 2.24 23.43
C VAL A 334 15.49 2.14 22.23
N ILE A 335 14.25 1.64 22.41
CA ILE A 335 13.27 1.51 21.31
C ILE A 335 12.93 2.87 20.66
N VAL A 336 12.86 3.96 21.42
CA VAL A 336 12.66 5.33 20.92
C VAL A 336 13.83 5.78 20.04
N ALA A 337 15.07 5.38 20.37
CA ALA A 337 16.24 5.66 19.54
C ALA A 337 16.21 4.93 18.17
N PHE A 338 15.47 3.82 18.03
CA PHE A 338 15.43 3.01 16.81
C PHE A 338 14.31 3.38 15.80
N GLY A 339 13.36 4.26 16.13
CA GLY A 339 12.49 4.93 15.15
C GLY A 339 11.68 4.08 14.12
N ALA A 340 11.48 2.77 14.31
CA ALA A 340 10.90 1.91 13.27
C ALA A 340 9.37 1.67 13.44
N GLU A 341 8.57 2.20 12.52
CA GLU A 341 7.15 1.86 12.35
C GLU A 341 6.94 1.05 11.07
N THR A 342 6.63 -0.24 11.20
CA THR A 342 5.81 -1.08 10.32
C THR A 342 5.85 -2.52 10.87
N ARG A 343 5.09 -3.46 10.31
CA ARG A 343 4.46 -4.61 11.02
C ARG A 343 5.42 -5.65 11.63
N PHE A 344 6.71 -5.43 11.44
CA PHE A 344 7.82 -6.13 12.08
C PHE A 344 8.00 -5.79 13.58
N ALA A 345 7.39 -4.69 14.02
CA ALA A 345 7.33 -4.20 15.39
C ALA A 345 6.10 -4.73 16.17
N SER A 346 5.71 -6.01 16.08
CA SER A 346 4.56 -6.51 16.87
C SER A 346 4.76 -6.28 18.37
N SER A 347 5.97 -6.49 18.90
CA SER A 347 6.30 -6.18 20.30
C SER A 347 6.34 -4.68 20.60
N ILE A 348 6.82 -3.85 19.67
CA ILE A 348 6.97 -2.38 19.85
C ILE A 348 5.64 -1.63 19.68
N VAL A 349 4.76 -2.06 18.76
CA VAL A 349 3.39 -1.55 18.60
C VAL A 349 2.52 -2.02 19.75
N ILE A 350 2.69 -3.25 20.24
CA ILE A 350 2.01 -3.72 21.47
C ILE A 350 2.50 -2.91 22.68
N LEU A 351 3.80 -2.63 22.82
CA LEU A 351 4.34 -1.80 23.91
C LEU A 351 3.95 -0.31 23.77
N ARG A 352 3.93 0.26 22.56
CA ARG A 352 3.39 1.62 22.30
C ARG A 352 1.90 1.71 22.57
N ARG A 353 1.13 0.68 22.22
CA ARG A 353 -0.30 0.59 22.57
C ARG A 353 -0.49 0.41 24.07
N PHE A 354 0.38 -0.37 24.74
CA PHE A 354 0.42 -0.44 26.20
C PHE A 354 0.76 0.90 26.83
N MET A 355 1.69 1.70 26.26
CA MET A 355 2.00 3.05 26.75
C MET A 355 0.88 4.07 26.48
N LEU A 356 0.23 4.01 25.31
CA LEU A 356 -0.93 4.85 24.97
C LEU A 356 -2.16 4.51 25.83
N ILE A 357 -2.32 3.24 26.23
CA ILE A 357 -3.38 2.80 27.15
C ILE A 357 -2.97 3.06 28.61
N LYS A 358 -1.68 2.98 28.95
CA LYS A 358 -1.12 3.38 30.25
C LYS A 358 -1.40 4.85 30.55
N GLN A 359 -1.33 5.76 29.56
CA GLN A 359 -1.74 7.17 29.71
C GLN A 359 -3.22 7.33 30.11
N HIS A 360 -4.12 6.49 29.60
CA HIS A 360 -5.56 6.52 29.94
C HIS A 360 -5.88 5.79 31.26
N LEU A 361 -5.14 4.72 31.59
CA LEU A 361 -5.24 4.02 32.88
C LEU A 361 -4.61 4.83 34.03
N GLN A 362 -3.53 5.57 33.77
CA GLN A 362 -2.89 6.48 34.72
C GLN A 362 -3.71 7.78 34.92
N SER A 363 -4.38 8.26 33.86
CA SER A 363 -5.37 9.34 33.94
C SER A 363 -6.58 8.99 34.84
N MET A 364 -6.87 7.71 35.05
CA MET A 364 -7.92 7.27 35.97
C MET A 364 -7.46 7.18 37.43
N VAL A 365 -6.15 7.17 37.70
CA VAL A 365 -5.62 6.77 39.03
C VAL A 365 -4.81 7.87 39.75
N ILE A 366 -4.26 8.89 39.10
CA ILE A 366 -3.43 9.89 39.83
C ILE A 366 -3.73 11.32 39.39
N SER A 367 -4.66 11.94 40.11
CA SER A 367 -4.76 13.39 40.28
C SER A 367 -3.70 13.85 41.29
N SER A 368 -2.53 14.31 40.85
CA SER A 368 -1.69 15.20 41.66
C SER A 368 -0.56 15.85 40.84
N SER A 369 -0.35 17.12 41.16
CA SER A 369 0.41 18.18 40.49
C SER A 369 1.94 18.02 40.43
N GLN A 370 2.46 16.93 39.88
CA GLN A 370 3.91 16.78 39.65
C GLN A 370 4.21 16.22 38.25
N TRP A 371 4.02 17.02 37.19
CA TRP A 371 4.45 16.60 35.83
C TRP A 371 4.86 17.74 34.88
N ASN A 372 5.14 18.95 35.36
CA ASN A 372 5.59 20.04 34.48
C ASN A 372 7.10 20.00 34.14
N ALA A 373 7.85 18.99 34.58
CA ALA A 373 9.32 18.98 34.47
C ALA A 373 9.92 18.09 33.36
N HIS A 374 9.13 17.30 32.60
CA HIS A 374 9.66 16.34 31.62
C HIS A 374 9.06 16.45 30.21
N ARG A 375 8.77 17.67 29.75
CA ARG A 375 8.17 17.91 28.43
C ARG A 375 9.15 18.35 27.33
N GLU A 376 10.45 18.15 27.55
CA GLU A 376 11.49 18.38 26.54
C GLU A 376 12.38 17.15 26.41
N GLU A 377 11.90 16.12 25.70
CA GLU A 377 12.77 15.09 25.17
C GLU A 377 12.61 14.96 23.65
N VAL A 378 13.76 15.06 23.00
CA VAL A 378 14.12 15.02 21.58
C VAL A 378 13.47 13.88 20.78
N GLY A 379 12.91 12.87 21.46
CA GLY A 379 12.24 11.73 20.82
C GLY A 379 10.86 12.06 20.21
N ALA A 380 10.12 13.02 20.76
CA ALA A 380 8.78 13.34 20.27
C ALA A 380 8.80 14.20 18.99
N SER A 381 9.79 15.08 18.83
CA SER A 381 9.98 15.85 17.59
C SER A 381 10.53 14.98 16.47
N PHE A 382 11.50 14.10 16.74
CA PHE A 382 12.09 13.19 15.75
C PHE A 382 11.07 12.19 15.20
N VAL A 383 10.22 11.61 16.06
CA VAL A 383 9.13 10.74 15.62
C VAL A 383 8.08 11.53 14.83
N ARG A 384 7.80 12.78 15.20
CA ARG A 384 6.87 13.65 14.47
C ARG A 384 7.44 14.10 13.11
N GLU A 385 8.73 14.39 13.01
CA GLU A 385 9.42 14.67 11.75
C GLU A 385 9.50 13.43 10.87
N THR A 386 9.86 12.27 11.42
CA THR A 386 9.93 10.99 10.69
C THR A 386 8.55 10.47 10.26
N LEU A 387 7.49 10.77 11.00
CA LEU A 387 6.09 10.44 10.65
C LEU A 387 5.48 11.39 9.62
N LEU A 388 5.98 12.63 9.55
CA LEU A 388 5.49 13.66 8.64
C LEU A 388 6.34 13.82 7.39
N ASP A 389 7.59 13.34 7.38
CA ASP A 389 8.44 13.34 6.20
C ASP A 389 8.15 12.08 5.36
N GLU A 390 7.50 12.29 4.22
CA GLU A 390 7.29 11.27 3.19
C GLU A 390 8.62 10.80 2.55
N LYS A 391 9.76 11.32 3.01
CA LYS A 391 11.10 10.89 2.62
C LYS A 391 11.46 9.57 3.30
N TRP A 392 11.13 8.48 2.60
CA TRP A 392 11.73 7.16 2.82
C TRP A 392 13.25 7.25 3.07
N PRO A 393 13.85 6.32 3.84
CA PRO A 393 15.30 6.28 3.97
C PRO A 393 15.91 6.09 2.58
N THR A 394 16.50 7.15 2.05
CA THR A 394 17.19 7.17 0.77
C THR A 394 18.55 6.53 0.94
N LEU A 395 19.06 5.88 -0.12
CA LEU A 395 20.34 5.16 -0.06
C LEU A 395 21.48 5.98 0.54
N HIS A 396 21.54 7.28 0.23
CA HIS A 396 22.64 8.17 0.62
C HIS A 396 22.65 8.55 2.10
N LEU A 397 21.54 8.36 2.82
CA LEU A 397 21.41 8.68 4.26
C LEU A 397 21.70 7.50 5.17
N ILE A 398 21.89 6.30 4.60
CA ILE A 398 21.96 5.06 5.39
C ILE A 398 23.17 5.03 6.33
N TYR A 399 24.34 5.45 5.85
CA TYR A 399 25.55 5.52 6.67
C TYR A 399 25.36 6.46 7.87
N ASP A 400 24.98 7.71 7.62
CA ASP A 400 24.73 8.72 8.65
C ASP A 400 23.64 8.28 9.65
N MET A 401 22.60 7.60 9.17
CA MET A 401 21.56 7.01 10.01
C MET A 401 22.12 5.92 10.94
N TRP A 402 22.95 5.01 10.45
CA TRP A 402 23.55 3.95 11.26
C TRP A 402 24.55 4.51 12.28
N ASP A 403 25.41 5.44 11.88
CA ASP A 403 26.38 6.07 12.77
C ASP A 403 25.68 6.86 13.88
N SER A 404 24.70 7.69 13.52
CA SER A 404 23.88 8.44 14.48
C SER A 404 23.15 7.49 15.44
N MET A 405 22.60 6.39 14.94
CA MET A 405 21.90 5.41 15.75
C MET A 405 22.85 4.70 16.72
N ILE A 406 24.02 4.24 16.26
CA ILE A 406 25.01 3.57 17.12
C ILE A 406 25.46 4.51 18.23
N HIS A 407 25.77 5.77 17.89
CA HIS A 407 26.13 6.80 18.88
C HIS A 407 25.01 7.03 19.90
N LYS A 408 23.76 7.21 19.46
CA LYS A 408 22.60 7.39 20.35
C LYS A 408 22.37 6.18 21.26
N VAL A 409 22.54 4.97 20.74
CA VAL A 409 22.45 3.73 21.54
C VAL A 409 23.56 3.68 22.59
N LYS A 410 24.80 4.08 22.24
CA LYS A 410 25.90 4.23 23.19
C LYS A 410 25.50 5.21 24.30
N CYS A 411 25.13 6.44 23.97
CA CYS A 411 24.74 7.45 24.96
C CYS A 411 23.60 6.99 25.87
N ALA A 412 22.58 6.31 25.32
CA ALA A 412 21.45 5.81 26.09
C ALA A 412 21.86 4.74 27.11
N ILE A 413 22.72 3.78 26.69
CA ILE A 413 23.21 2.72 27.58
C ILE A 413 24.09 3.31 28.68
N TYR A 414 25.03 4.19 28.33
CA TYR A 414 25.95 4.79 29.29
C TYR A 414 25.24 5.69 30.31
N LYS A 415 24.26 6.48 29.86
CA LYS A 415 23.41 7.30 30.76
C LYS A 415 22.63 6.42 31.75
N TYR A 416 22.15 5.26 31.30
CA TYR A 416 21.42 4.32 32.17
C TYR A 416 22.33 3.63 33.20
N GLU A 417 23.52 3.22 32.77
CA GLU A 417 24.52 2.58 33.65
C GLU A 417 25.21 3.59 34.58
N GLY A 418 24.97 4.90 34.41
CA GLY A 418 25.59 5.97 35.20
C GLY A 418 27.10 6.10 34.98
N LYS A 419 27.59 5.69 33.80
CA LYS A 419 29.02 5.62 33.45
C LYS A 419 29.41 6.70 32.45
N SER A 420 30.68 7.11 32.48
CA SER A 420 31.27 8.03 31.49
C SER A 420 31.40 7.33 30.13
N LEU A 421 31.30 8.06 29.01
CA LEU A 421 31.39 7.52 27.64
C LEU A 421 32.72 6.83 27.32
N ASP A 422 33.74 7.06 28.14
CA ASP A 422 35.08 6.47 28.07
C ASP A 422 35.17 5.13 28.83
N ASP A 423 34.21 4.82 29.70
CA ASP A 423 34.20 3.58 30.46
C ASP A 423 33.90 2.39 29.55
N GLU A 424 34.46 1.22 29.85
CA GLU A 424 34.10 0.00 29.14
C GLU A 424 32.83 -0.62 29.75
N ILE A 425 31.82 -0.85 28.90
CA ILE A 425 30.56 -1.50 29.28
C ILE A 425 30.39 -2.78 28.46
N GLU A 426 30.52 -3.93 29.13
CA GLU A 426 30.38 -5.25 28.49
C GLU A 426 29.04 -5.40 27.75
N PHE A 427 27.96 -4.88 28.33
CA PHE A 427 26.66 -4.86 27.66
C PHE A 427 26.65 -4.03 26.37
N TYR A 428 27.29 -2.85 26.36
CA TYR A 428 27.43 -2.06 25.13
C TYR A 428 28.26 -2.80 24.10
N ASN A 429 29.35 -3.48 24.48
CA ASN A 429 30.16 -4.28 23.57
C ASN A 429 29.34 -5.37 22.86
N VAL A 430 28.45 -6.05 23.59
CA VAL A 430 27.50 -7.02 23.01
C VAL A 430 26.53 -6.35 22.03
N VAL A 431 25.92 -5.23 22.43
CA VAL A 431 24.98 -4.47 21.58
C VAL A 431 25.67 -3.92 20.32
N HIS A 432 26.85 -3.33 20.47
CA HIS A 432 27.67 -2.80 19.41
C HIS A 432 28.04 -3.90 18.41
N LYS A 433 28.47 -5.08 18.89
CA LYS A 433 28.72 -6.24 18.04
C LYS A 433 27.49 -6.65 17.24
N ILE A 434 26.31 -6.70 17.86
CA ILE A 434 25.05 -7.01 17.15
C ILE A 434 24.76 -5.96 16.06
N LEU A 435 24.97 -4.68 16.35
CA LEU A 435 24.74 -3.59 15.41
C LEU A 435 25.70 -3.67 14.22
N VAL A 436 27.01 -3.83 14.49
CA VAL A 436 28.05 -3.99 13.45
C VAL A 436 27.83 -5.24 12.61
N ASP A 437 27.49 -6.38 13.23
CA ASP A 437 27.20 -7.63 12.52
C ASP A 437 25.99 -7.50 11.57
N ARG A 438 25.02 -6.64 11.92
CA ARG A 438 23.85 -6.35 11.09
C ARG A 438 24.16 -5.32 10.01
N TRP A 439 24.94 -4.30 10.34
CA TRP A 439 25.47 -3.32 9.38
C TRP A 439 26.27 -4.00 8.27
N ASN A 440 27.24 -4.85 8.62
CA ASN A 440 28.09 -5.58 7.67
C ASN A 440 27.32 -6.48 6.70
N LYS A 441 26.12 -6.94 7.09
CA LYS A 441 25.23 -7.75 6.24
C LYS A 441 24.32 -6.91 5.34
N ASN A 442 24.24 -5.61 5.58
CA ASN A 442 23.32 -4.67 4.94
C ASN A 442 24.04 -3.59 4.13
N ASN A 443 25.31 -3.35 4.42
CA ASN A 443 26.15 -2.45 3.67
C ASN A 443 26.37 -3.02 2.26
N THR A 444 26.07 -2.23 1.24
CA THR A 444 26.23 -2.63 -0.17
C THR A 444 27.04 -1.56 -0.90
N PRO A 445 27.78 -1.93 -1.96
CA PRO A 445 28.52 -0.95 -2.76
C PRO A 445 27.65 0.21 -3.26
N LEU A 446 26.35 -0.05 -3.46
CA LEU A 446 25.37 0.95 -3.87
C LEU A 446 25.08 1.98 -2.78
N HIS A 447 25.01 1.58 -1.51
CA HIS A 447 24.93 2.52 -0.38
C HIS A 447 26.16 3.42 -0.32
N CYS A 448 27.36 2.84 -0.48
CA CYS A 448 28.62 3.59 -0.47
C CYS A 448 28.71 4.60 -1.61
N LEU A 449 28.30 4.22 -2.83
CA LEU A 449 28.25 5.15 -3.96
C LEU A 449 27.25 6.27 -3.71
N ALA A 450 26.05 5.96 -3.21
CA ALA A 450 25.04 6.98 -2.87
C ALA A 450 25.56 7.96 -1.81
N HIS A 451 26.20 7.44 -0.76
CA HIS A 451 26.83 8.21 0.30
C HIS A 451 27.94 9.10 -0.26
N ALA A 452 28.86 8.54 -1.05
CA ALA A 452 29.95 9.28 -1.70
C ALA A 452 29.46 10.39 -2.65
N LEU A 453 28.27 10.27 -3.23
CA LEU A 453 27.70 11.28 -4.13
C LEU A 453 26.91 12.36 -3.40
N ASN A 454 26.71 12.27 -2.08
CA ASN A 454 26.03 13.31 -1.33
C ASN A 454 27.01 14.47 -1.03
N PRO A 455 26.77 15.69 -1.56
CA PRO A 455 27.67 16.84 -1.39
C PRO A 455 27.86 17.26 0.07
N ARG A 456 26.86 17.01 0.93
CA ARG A 456 26.88 17.39 2.36
C ARG A 456 28.10 16.86 3.11
N TYR A 457 28.53 15.65 2.78
CA TYR A 457 29.66 14.99 3.43
C TYR A 457 31.05 15.50 2.99
N TYR A 458 31.08 16.56 2.19
CA TYR A 458 32.29 17.31 1.82
C TYR A 458 32.24 18.77 2.29
N SER A 459 31.16 19.16 2.99
CA SER A 459 31.02 20.50 3.56
C SER A 459 31.80 20.62 4.86
N ASP A 460 32.35 21.81 5.11
CA ASP A 460 33.18 22.06 6.29
C ASP A 460 32.33 21.93 7.57
N LYS A 461 31.07 22.40 7.52
CA LYS A 461 30.07 22.21 8.60
C LYS A 461 29.90 20.75 9.02
N TRP A 462 29.83 19.80 8.08
CA TRP A 462 29.69 18.38 8.43
C TRP A 462 30.96 17.79 9.03
N LEU A 463 32.13 18.22 8.55
CA LEU A 463 33.43 17.75 9.02
C LEU A 463 33.75 18.28 10.42
N GLU A 464 33.33 19.50 10.74
CA GLU A 464 33.53 20.14 12.04
C GLU A 464 32.65 19.55 13.16
N GLU A 465 31.55 18.86 12.81
CA GLU A 465 30.66 18.22 13.80
C GLU A 465 31.33 17.06 14.56
N ASP A 466 32.32 16.38 13.98
CA ASP A 466 33.06 15.30 14.63
C ASP A 466 34.51 15.25 14.11
N PRO A 467 35.53 15.40 14.98
CA PRO A 467 36.94 15.38 14.59
C PRO A 467 37.40 14.10 13.86
N ASN A 468 36.68 12.99 14.01
CA ASN A 468 37.01 11.73 13.32
C ASN A 468 36.47 11.66 11.89
N ARG A 469 35.61 12.61 11.48
CA ARG A 469 35.06 12.64 10.13
C ARG A 469 36.12 13.07 9.13
N VAL A 470 36.19 12.32 8.04
CA VAL A 470 37.03 12.66 6.88
C VAL A 470 36.14 12.84 5.66
N PRO A 471 36.54 13.70 4.70
CA PRO A 471 35.87 13.75 3.41
C PRO A 471 35.84 12.35 2.78
N LEU A 472 34.71 11.94 2.22
CA LEU A 472 34.47 10.55 1.78
C LEU A 472 35.44 10.04 0.71
N HIS A 473 36.16 10.92 0.02
CA HIS A 473 37.21 10.52 -0.92
C HIS A 473 38.51 10.04 -0.23
N ARG A 474 38.67 10.33 1.07
CA ARG A 474 39.79 9.87 1.92
C ARG A 474 39.43 8.66 2.78
N ASP A 475 38.14 8.34 2.89
CA ASP A 475 37.68 7.12 3.54
C ASP A 475 38.00 5.90 2.64
N GLU A 476 38.77 4.96 3.18
CA GLU A 476 39.25 3.79 2.44
C GLU A 476 38.11 2.79 2.13
N GLU A 477 37.21 2.54 3.09
CA GLU A 477 36.08 1.63 2.92
C GLU A 477 35.15 2.16 1.84
N VAL A 478 34.71 3.41 1.98
CA VAL A 478 33.79 4.06 1.03
C VAL A 478 34.43 4.14 -0.35
N THR A 479 35.72 4.44 -0.44
CA THR A 479 36.44 4.51 -1.73
C THR A 479 36.53 3.15 -2.42
N ASN A 480 36.83 2.09 -1.68
CA ASN A 480 36.94 0.73 -2.24
C ASN A 480 35.57 0.23 -2.72
N GLU A 481 34.52 0.44 -1.94
CA GLU A 481 33.16 0.05 -2.31
C GLU A 481 32.57 0.91 -3.43
N ARG A 482 32.85 2.23 -3.45
CA ARG A 482 32.51 3.12 -4.59
C ARG A 482 33.11 2.61 -5.89
N LYS A 483 34.40 2.23 -5.88
CA LYS A 483 35.10 1.68 -7.05
C LYS A 483 34.47 0.36 -7.52
N LYS A 484 34.09 -0.54 -6.59
CA LYS A 484 33.37 -1.79 -6.91
C LYS A 484 32.00 -1.48 -7.54
N CYS A 485 31.27 -0.53 -6.97
CA CYS A 485 29.96 -0.12 -7.48
C CYS A 485 30.04 0.46 -8.89
N LEU A 486 30.96 1.41 -9.15
CA LEU A 486 31.14 2.01 -10.46
C LEU A 486 31.57 0.98 -11.52
N LYS A 487 32.43 0.01 -11.15
CA LYS A 487 32.79 -1.12 -12.04
C LYS A 487 31.59 -1.95 -12.49
N ARG A 488 30.61 -2.09 -11.60
CA ARG A 488 29.40 -2.88 -11.83
C ARG A 488 28.31 -2.10 -12.57
N TYR A 489 28.19 -0.80 -12.26
CA TYR A 489 27.18 0.07 -12.84
C TYR A 489 27.54 0.56 -14.25
N LEU A 490 28.81 0.88 -14.48
CA LEU A 490 29.34 1.31 -15.77
C LEU A 490 30.22 0.19 -16.35
N ILE A 491 29.71 -0.53 -17.35
CA ILE A 491 30.45 -1.64 -17.97
C ILE A 491 31.62 -1.09 -18.81
N ASP A 492 31.40 0.04 -19.50
CA ASP A 492 32.41 0.65 -20.36
C ASP A 492 33.55 1.27 -19.55
N SER A 493 34.78 0.94 -19.94
CA SER A 493 35.97 1.39 -19.22
C SER A 493 36.26 2.88 -19.42
N MET A 494 35.90 3.47 -20.57
CA MET A 494 36.11 4.89 -20.84
C MET A 494 35.12 5.74 -20.04
N GLU A 495 33.83 5.35 -20.01
CA GLU A 495 32.81 5.99 -19.17
C GLU A 495 33.19 5.93 -17.70
N ARG A 496 33.71 4.79 -17.23
CA ARG A 496 34.23 4.66 -15.85
C ARG A 496 35.39 5.60 -15.57
N THR A 497 36.35 5.72 -16.48
CA THR A 497 37.48 6.63 -16.30
C THR A 497 36.98 8.08 -16.23
N LYS A 498 36.07 8.46 -17.14
CA LYS A 498 35.44 9.78 -17.12
C LYS A 498 34.71 10.05 -15.82
N ALA A 499 33.88 9.11 -15.34
CA ALA A 499 33.17 9.24 -14.07
C ALA A 499 34.11 9.39 -12.86
N ASN A 500 35.25 8.67 -12.85
CA ASN A 500 36.25 8.82 -11.79
C ASN A 500 36.95 10.18 -11.81
N VAL A 501 37.26 10.73 -12.99
CA VAL A 501 37.83 12.07 -13.13
C VAL A 501 36.83 13.14 -12.70
N GLU A 502 35.57 13.02 -13.14
CA GLU A 502 34.48 13.90 -12.70
C GLU A 502 34.29 13.84 -11.17
N TYR A 503 34.37 12.64 -10.58
CA TYR A 503 34.26 12.45 -9.13
C TYR A 503 35.45 13.07 -8.40
N ALA A 504 36.66 12.94 -8.93
CA ALA A 504 37.84 13.59 -8.36
C ALA A 504 37.62 15.10 -8.25
N LYS A 505 37.19 15.76 -9.33
CA LYS A 505 36.89 17.21 -9.34
C LYS A 505 35.80 17.60 -8.33
N PHE A 506 34.70 16.85 -8.31
CA PHE A 506 33.60 17.06 -7.35
C PHE A 506 34.07 16.96 -5.89
N SER A 507 34.82 15.90 -5.58
CA SER A 507 35.21 15.56 -4.21
C SER A 507 36.34 16.45 -3.66
N THR A 508 37.14 17.06 -4.53
CA THR A 508 38.25 17.96 -4.20
C THR A 508 37.89 19.44 -4.32
N LYS A 509 36.62 19.77 -4.66
CA LYS A 509 36.15 21.14 -4.88
C LYS A 509 36.97 21.84 -5.99
N GLU A 510 37.25 21.14 -7.08
CA GLU A 510 38.04 21.66 -8.22
C GLU A 510 37.16 22.06 -9.42
N GLY A 511 37.69 22.98 -10.24
CA GLY A 511 37.02 23.42 -11.46
C GLY A 511 35.67 24.07 -11.14
N PRO A 512 34.58 23.75 -11.88
CA PRO A 512 33.26 24.31 -11.61
C PRO A 512 32.71 24.03 -10.21
N PHE A 513 33.25 23.04 -9.49
CA PHE A 513 32.84 22.72 -8.13
C PHE A 513 33.52 23.56 -7.05
N SER A 514 34.51 24.38 -7.42
CA SER A 514 35.18 25.35 -6.54
C SER A 514 34.41 26.66 -6.40
N ASP A 515 33.32 26.83 -7.15
CA ASP A 515 32.46 27.99 -7.07
C ASP A 515 31.87 28.16 -5.66
N VAL A 516 31.72 29.41 -5.22
CA VAL A 516 31.31 29.74 -3.85
C VAL A 516 29.89 29.24 -3.57
N ASP A 517 28.96 29.44 -4.51
CA ASP A 517 27.58 28.99 -4.36
C ASP A 517 27.53 27.45 -4.34
N SER A 518 28.30 26.80 -5.22
CA SER A 518 28.46 25.34 -5.22
C SER A 518 28.92 24.79 -3.86
N ILE A 519 29.89 25.45 -3.20
CA ILE A 519 30.43 25.03 -1.91
C ILE A 519 29.43 25.26 -0.78
N GLU A 520 28.79 26.43 -0.74
CA GLU A 520 27.80 26.77 0.30
C GLU A 520 26.56 25.86 0.21
N ASP A 521 26.07 25.61 -1.00
CA ASP A 521 24.90 24.79 -1.25
C ASP A 521 25.08 23.33 -0.83
N ARG A 522 26.31 22.84 -0.66
CA ARG A 522 26.56 21.44 -0.25
C ARG A 522 25.87 21.09 1.07
N TRP A 523 25.77 22.05 1.98
CA TRP A 523 25.13 21.87 3.29
C TRP A 523 23.64 22.25 3.27
N ASN A 524 23.31 23.34 2.58
CA ASN A 524 21.99 23.96 2.65
C ASN A 524 20.97 23.29 1.72
N MET A 525 21.42 22.61 0.67
CA MET A 525 20.57 22.06 -0.38
C MET A 525 20.43 20.55 -0.27
N ASP A 526 19.28 20.02 -0.72
CA ASP A 526 19.15 18.57 -0.87
C ASP A 526 20.08 18.05 -1.99
N PRO A 527 20.65 16.84 -1.84
CA PRO A 527 21.65 16.34 -2.77
C PRO A 527 21.17 16.27 -4.22
N HIS A 528 19.89 15.95 -4.44
CA HIS A 528 19.35 15.85 -5.79
C HIS A 528 19.33 17.24 -6.47
N SER A 529 18.79 18.26 -5.81
CA SER A 529 18.78 19.63 -6.34
C SER A 529 20.20 20.18 -6.56
N TRP A 530 21.14 19.86 -5.67
CA TRP A 530 22.53 20.27 -5.83
C TRP A 530 23.14 19.71 -7.11
N TRP A 531 22.93 18.43 -7.41
CA TRP A 531 23.41 17.82 -8.66
C TRP A 531 22.71 18.38 -9.89
N VAL A 532 21.45 18.80 -9.81
CA VAL A 532 20.76 19.46 -10.93
C VAL A 532 21.41 20.80 -11.25
N ILE A 533 21.74 21.61 -10.24
CA ILE A 533 22.28 22.97 -10.43
C ILE A 533 23.76 22.95 -10.78
N HIS A 534 24.58 22.25 -9.98
CA HIS A 534 26.04 22.34 -10.03
C HIS A 534 26.69 21.20 -10.83
N GLY A 535 25.92 20.15 -11.15
CA GLY A 535 26.44 18.92 -11.75
C GLY A 535 26.71 18.96 -13.26
N ALA A 536 26.34 20.03 -13.97
CA ALA A 536 26.39 20.09 -15.44
C ALA A 536 27.80 19.83 -16.03
N SER A 537 28.85 20.24 -15.31
CA SER A 537 30.24 20.00 -15.70
C SER A 537 30.71 18.54 -15.55
N ALA A 538 29.93 17.71 -14.88
CA ALA A 538 30.19 16.30 -14.60
C ALA A 538 29.05 15.42 -15.12
N SER A 539 28.75 15.55 -16.42
CA SER A 539 27.62 14.89 -17.08
C SER A 539 27.41 13.40 -16.76
N THR A 540 28.49 12.61 -16.71
CA THR A 540 28.40 11.17 -16.49
C THR A 540 28.08 10.89 -15.01
N LEU A 541 28.76 11.57 -14.09
CA LEU A 541 28.54 11.46 -12.66
C LEU A 541 27.19 12.02 -12.22
N GLN A 542 26.76 13.15 -12.78
CA GLN A 542 25.45 13.76 -12.55
C GLN A 542 24.33 12.78 -12.91
N THR A 543 24.45 12.12 -14.06
CA THR A 543 23.46 11.09 -14.48
C THR A 543 23.37 9.96 -13.45
N ILE A 544 24.49 9.52 -12.88
CA ILE A 544 24.52 8.48 -11.85
C ILE A 544 23.94 8.99 -10.53
N ALA A 545 24.30 10.21 -10.12
CA ALA A 545 23.84 10.83 -8.89
C ALA A 545 22.32 11.01 -8.88
N LEU A 546 21.76 11.57 -9.96
CA LEU A 546 20.31 11.75 -10.09
C LEU A 546 19.56 10.41 -10.10
N LYS A 547 20.19 9.33 -10.59
CA LYS A 547 19.61 7.98 -10.54
C LYS A 547 19.62 7.36 -9.16
N ILE A 548 20.66 7.58 -8.36
CA ILE A 548 20.90 6.82 -7.12
C ILE A 548 20.40 7.57 -5.89
N LEU A 549 20.54 8.90 -5.84
CA LEU A 549 20.28 9.68 -4.62
C LEU A 549 18.82 9.64 -4.16
N THR A 550 17.89 9.42 -5.08
CA THR A 550 16.45 9.35 -4.76
C THR A 550 15.94 7.93 -4.57
N GLN A 551 16.80 6.91 -4.63
CA GLN A 551 16.36 5.53 -4.50
C GLN A 551 16.12 5.18 -3.02
N PRO A 552 15.06 4.42 -2.71
CA PRO A 552 14.79 3.96 -1.35
C PRO A 552 15.81 2.89 -0.93
N SER A 553 15.84 2.59 0.36
CA SER A 553 16.62 1.49 0.95
C SER A 553 15.74 0.46 1.68
N SER A 554 14.42 0.56 1.55
CA SER A 554 13.45 -0.27 2.26
C SER A 554 12.31 -0.76 1.37
N SER A 555 11.86 -1.99 1.62
CA SER A 555 10.65 -2.58 1.04
C SER A 555 9.36 -2.24 1.82
N SER A 556 9.41 -1.38 2.83
CA SER A 556 8.24 -0.99 3.64
C SER A 556 7.08 -0.38 2.83
N CYS A 557 7.32 0.10 1.60
CA CYS A 557 6.26 0.52 0.69
C CYS A 557 5.29 -0.63 0.38
N CYS A 558 5.83 -1.83 0.19
CA CYS A 558 5.11 -3.07 -0.02
C CYS A 558 4.27 -3.45 1.21
N GLU A 559 4.77 -3.19 2.41
CA GLU A 559 4.02 -3.43 3.63
C GLU A 559 2.78 -2.54 3.78
N ARG A 560 2.91 -1.26 3.44
CA ARG A 560 1.76 -0.34 3.45
C ARG A 560 0.72 -0.77 2.42
N ASN A 561 1.15 -1.25 1.25
CA ASN A 561 0.27 -1.82 0.24
C ASN A 561 -0.51 -3.05 0.76
N TRP A 562 0.10 -3.91 1.58
CA TRP A 562 -0.64 -5.02 2.20
C TRP A 562 -1.75 -4.58 3.17
N SER A 563 -1.61 -3.43 3.83
CA SER A 563 -2.71 -2.86 4.62
C SER A 563 -3.90 -2.46 3.73
N THR A 564 -3.63 -1.89 2.56
CA THR A 564 -4.65 -1.65 1.52
C THR A 564 -5.26 -2.96 1.02
N TYR A 565 -4.43 -3.98 0.76
CA TYR A 565 -4.89 -5.29 0.32
C TYR A 565 -5.84 -5.94 1.34
N SER A 566 -5.52 -5.87 2.63
CA SER A 566 -6.38 -6.35 3.72
C SER A 566 -7.68 -5.55 3.84
N PHE A 567 -7.64 -4.24 3.63
CA PHE A 567 -8.83 -3.38 3.62
C PHE A 567 -9.79 -3.74 2.47
N ILE A 568 -9.24 -3.97 1.27
CA ILE A 568 -10.01 -4.28 0.05
C ILE A 568 -10.49 -5.75 0.06
N HIS A 569 -9.65 -6.67 0.52
CA HIS A 569 -9.86 -8.11 0.49
C HIS A 569 -9.88 -8.72 1.91
N SER A 570 -11.06 -8.71 2.53
CA SER A 570 -11.30 -9.32 3.86
C SER A 570 -12.32 -10.46 3.80
N LEU A 571 -12.14 -11.45 4.70
CA LEU A 571 -13.03 -12.62 4.86
C LEU A 571 -14.52 -12.26 4.97
N LYS A 572 -14.85 -11.12 5.58
CA LYS A 572 -16.23 -10.69 5.84
C LYS A 572 -16.88 -9.93 4.68
N ARG A 573 -16.12 -9.33 3.75
CA ARG A 573 -16.68 -8.37 2.77
C ARG A 573 -16.76 -8.86 1.33
N ASN A 574 -15.93 -9.78 0.84
CA ASN A 574 -15.93 -10.10 -0.60
C ASN A 574 -15.34 -11.48 -0.96
N LYS A 575 -16.12 -12.36 -1.62
CA LYS A 575 -15.63 -13.56 -2.30
C LYS A 575 -15.14 -13.18 -3.72
N MET A 576 -14.04 -12.43 -3.80
CA MET A 576 -13.44 -11.98 -5.08
C MET A 576 -12.36 -12.96 -5.56
N THR A 577 -12.15 -13.01 -6.87
CA THR A 577 -11.03 -13.76 -7.48
C THR A 577 -9.71 -13.00 -7.24
N PRO A 578 -8.55 -13.69 -7.10
CA PRO A 578 -7.25 -13.04 -6.91
C PRO A 578 -7.00 -11.88 -7.87
N GLN A 579 -7.21 -12.10 -9.18
CA GLN A 579 -7.04 -11.08 -10.22
C GLN A 579 -7.86 -9.81 -9.98
N ARG A 580 -9.09 -9.95 -9.47
CA ARG A 580 -9.95 -8.78 -9.21
C ARG A 580 -9.52 -8.01 -7.96
N ALA A 581 -9.00 -8.73 -6.96
CA ALA A 581 -8.44 -8.10 -5.77
C ALA A 581 -7.18 -7.30 -6.16
N GLU A 582 -6.32 -7.87 -6.99
CA GLU A 582 -5.17 -7.19 -7.56
C GLU A 582 -5.58 -5.95 -8.37
N ASP A 583 -6.55 -6.06 -9.30
CA ASP A 583 -7.01 -4.91 -10.09
C ASP A 583 -7.52 -3.76 -9.20
N LEU A 584 -8.26 -4.07 -8.13
CA LEU A 584 -8.73 -3.06 -7.18
C LEU A 584 -7.58 -2.40 -6.42
N VAL A 585 -6.58 -3.19 -6.00
CA VAL A 585 -5.39 -2.68 -5.31
C VAL A 585 -4.55 -1.83 -6.25
N PHE A 586 -4.39 -2.25 -7.51
CA PHE A 586 -3.72 -1.47 -8.55
C PHE A 586 -4.39 -0.11 -8.73
N VAL A 587 -5.71 -0.10 -8.97
CA VAL A 587 -6.49 1.14 -9.13
C VAL A 587 -6.36 2.03 -7.90
N HIS A 588 -6.54 1.47 -6.70
CA HIS A 588 -6.48 2.23 -5.46
C HIS A 588 -5.10 2.83 -5.19
N SER A 589 -4.04 2.03 -5.27
CA SER A 589 -2.67 2.47 -4.98
C SER A 589 -2.18 3.49 -6.01
N ASN A 590 -2.44 3.26 -7.29
CA ASN A 590 -1.93 4.13 -8.34
C ASN A 590 -2.76 5.40 -8.53
N LEU A 591 -4.06 5.41 -8.20
CA LEU A 591 -4.82 6.68 -8.10
C LEU A 591 -4.24 7.60 -7.02
N HIS A 592 -3.77 7.04 -5.91
CA HIS A 592 -3.14 7.83 -4.85
C HIS A 592 -1.83 8.46 -5.34
N LEU A 593 -0.99 7.69 -6.03
CA LEU A 593 0.23 8.18 -6.68
C LEU A 593 -0.07 9.35 -7.64
N LEU A 594 -1.04 9.18 -8.54
CA LEU A 594 -1.41 10.20 -9.53
C LEU A 594 -1.94 11.48 -8.87
N TYR A 595 -2.79 11.33 -7.84
CA TYR A 595 -3.34 12.47 -7.10
C TYR A 595 -2.25 13.24 -6.35
N GLN A 596 -1.30 12.55 -5.70
CA GLN A 596 -0.18 13.22 -5.03
C GLN A 596 0.75 13.93 -6.03
N GLY A 597 0.99 13.33 -7.20
CA GLY A 597 1.74 13.95 -8.29
C GLY A 597 1.09 15.26 -8.80
N GLU A 598 -0.23 15.27 -8.99
CA GLU A 598 -0.97 16.48 -9.38
C GLU A 598 -0.90 17.57 -8.31
N VAL A 599 -1.06 17.22 -7.03
CA VAL A 599 -0.94 18.18 -5.93
C VAL A 599 0.47 18.80 -5.90
N HIS A 600 1.52 18.01 -6.07
CA HIS A 600 2.89 18.52 -6.16
C HIS A 600 3.08 19.46 -7.35
N ASN A 601 2.53 19.14 -8.53
CA ASN A 601 2.62 19.98 -9.71
C ASN A 601 1.85 21.30 -9.56
N ILE A 602 0.61 21.26 -9.05
CA ILE A 602 -0.21 22.45 -8.80
C ILE A 602 0.44 23.35 -7.75
N VAL A 603 1.02 22.77 -6.69
CA VAL A 603 1.73 23.53 -5.66
C VAL A 603 3.01 24.14 -6.23
N ALA A 604 3.79 23.40 -7.02
CA ALA A 604 4.98 23.93 -7.70
C ALA A 604 4.65 25.05 -8.68
N GLU A 605 3.54 24.93 -9.42
CA GLU A 605 3.06 25.96 -10.35
C GLU A 605 2.59 27.22 -9.61
N ARG A 606 1.85 27.07 -8.50
CA ARG A 606 1.43 28.21 -7.68
C ARG A 606 2.58 28.89 -6.92
N LEU A 607 3.65 28.16 -6.57
CA LEU A 607 4.89 28.73 -6.05
C LEU A 607 5.63 29.51 -7.15
N ARG A 608 5.76 28.95 -8.36
CA ARG A 608 6.36 29.65 -9.52
C ARG A 608 5.61 30.94 -9.87
N CYS A 609 4.30 30.95 -9.75
CA CYS A 609 3.48 32.14 -9.98
C CYS A 609 3.43 33.12 -8.79
N GLY A 610 4.18 32.87 -7.70
CA GLY A 610 4.22 33.73 -6.51
C GLY A 610 2.92 33.80 -5.70
N ILE A 611 1.94 32.93 -6.00
CA ILE A 611 0.60 32.91 -5.38
C ILE A 611 0.66 32.31 -3.96
N LEU A 612 1.60 31.40 -3.71
CA LEU A 612 1.87 30.82 -2.39
C LEU A 612 3.25 31.27 -1.89
N ARG A 613 3.34 31.73 -0.63
CA ARG A 613 4.61 31.93 0.08
C ARG A 613 5.05 30.61 0.73
N GLU A 614 6.35 30.35 0.85
CA GLU A 614 6.91 29.10 1.40
C GLU A 614 6.39 28.74 2.81
N THR A 615 6.08 29.74 3.63
CA THR A 615 5.49 29.55 4.96
C THR A 615 4.08 28.93 4.94
N ASN A 616 3.32 29.12 3.84
CA ASN A 616 2.01 28.51 3.65
C ASN A 616 2.11 27.06 3.11
N LEU A 617 3.28 26.65 2.61
CA LEU A 617 3.54 25.35 2.01
C LEU A 617 3.47 24.21 3.04
N ALA A 618 4.10 24.40 4.20
CA ALA A 618 4.08 23.44 5.31
C ALA A 618 2.64 23.24 5.83
N HIS A 619 1.88 24.33 5.96
CA HIS A 619 0.49 24.29 6.43
C HIS A 619 -0.47 23.63 5.41
N LEU A 620 -0.32 23.91 4.11
CA LEU A 620 -1.14 23.29 3.06
C LEU A 620 -0.82 21.81 2.84
N LYS A 621 0.47 21.44 2.80
CA LYS A 621 0.89 20.02 2.72
C LYS A 621 0.35 19.24 3.91
N MET A 622 0.46 19.81 5.12
CA MET A 622 -0.09 19.23 6.34
C MET A 622 -1.62 19.11 6.30
N LEU A 623 -2.36 20.11 5.80
CA LEU A 623 -3.83 20.06 5.68
C LEU A 623 -4.33 19.08 4.62
N VAL A 624 -3.64 18.95 3.48
CA VAL A 624 -3.99 17.99 2.41
C VAL A 624 -3.65 16.56 2.84
N CYS A 625 -2.50 16.35 3.48
CA CYS A 625 -2.12 15.05 4.03
C CYS A 625 -3.00 14.63 5.22
N LEU A 626 -3.31 15.52 6.18
CA LEU A 626 -4.25 15.22 7.27
C LEU A 626 -5.67 14.91 6.77
N ARG A 627 -6.13 15.58 5.71
CA ARG A 627 -7.44 15.32 5.08
C ARG A 627 -7.53 13.92 4.45
N LEU A 628 -6.41 13.32 4.06
CA LEU A 628 -6.36 11.99 3.42
C LEU A 628 -5.88 10.88 4.37
N GLN A 629 -4.88 11.10 5.24
CA GLN A 629 -4.38 10.11 6.20
C GLN A 629 -5.38 9.73 7.29
N THR A 630 -6.31 10.62 7.65
CA THR A 630 -7.40 10.27 8.60
C THR A 630 -8.32 9.16 8.06
N SER A 631 -8.24 8.81 6.77
CA SER A 631 -8.93 7.65 6.19
C SER A 631 -8.23 6.30 6.45
N LEU A 632 -6.95 6.29 6.83
CA LEU A 632 -6.14 5.07 7.00
C LEU A 632 -5.94 4.62 8.45
N LEU A 633 -6.13 5.48 9.46
CA LEU A 633 -5.67 5.19 10.82
C LEU A 633 -6.71 4.76 11.86
N MET A 634 -8.01 4.75 11.56
CA MET A 634 -9.01 4.37 12.58
C MET A 634 -10.14 3.52 11.98
N ASN A 635 -10.03 2.19 12.13
CA ASN A 635 -11.16 1.28 11.95
C ASN A 635 -11.65 0.82 13.34
N PRO A 636 -12.90 1.10 13.77
CA PRO A 636 -13.39 0.78 15.12
C PRO A 636 -13.78 -0.68 15.38
N SER A 637 -13.45 -1.63 14.50
CA SER A 637 -14.00 -2.99 14.55
C SER A 637 -13.05 -4.06 15.10
N TRP A 638 -12.56 -3.86 16.32
CA TRP A 638 -12.01 -4.93 17.17
C TRP A 638 -12.65 -4.82 18.55
N ARG A 639 -13.94 -5.21 18.63
CA ARG A 639 -14.55 -5.66 19.88
C ARG A 639 -14.74 -7.17 19.78
N LEU A 640 -13.96 -7.86 20.62
CA LEU A 640 -14.06 -9.19 21.23
C LEU A 640 -12.70 -9.87 21.17
#